data_AF-A0A662WRE0-F1
#
_entry.id   AF-A0A662WRE0-F1
#
_cell.length_a   1.000
_cell.length_b   1.000
_cell.length_c   1.000
_cell.angle_alpha   90.00
_cell.angle_beta   90.00
_cell.angle_gamma   90.00
#
_symmetry.space_group_name_H-M   'P 1'
#
loop_
_entity.id
_entity.type
_entity.pdbx_description
1 polymer ?
#
loop_
_entity_poly.entity_id
_entity_poly.type
_entity_poly.pdbx_seq_one_letter_code
_entity_poly.pdbx_strand_id
1 'polypeptide(L)'
;MTADTPEEATAPASTPSTASAAASQRKFGAKWELKYAIAVTERDPLTHAPTVAVCLMCQAFEKDEAVGAKRKKTSRVRRFASPWRPDNMKRHMEQQHAVRWSEYQTLGDSEKRAFFSSGRATRENLVLSATGGDVASMASEPAPSAAASVVAAQSRSFLVDRDIVSELVGDVLFEAASGDRRNGWNAPGAAAGFTLQEEASPEADSEEVDLNESRYVARVDSLLQFNLCLKYVAMGISFSQVVPLYQTTVEETGMEGSLNGTALTEQQIASLCRVACAVNLQTLKDALRSGVWAFAIVLESGNGAGSPYLDVRVRFERNGTLHNFHLIAIPIREEAPQTGEHQNNLVVKCLDVVAPEWKSQLIGISTDGSAATKMPACARALVERLARECVAPVFCEWGAAQQLEQVVQEAFNALCNKRFMSALTSLTGHLRRQRALIREMNGDTCPKFEEGQWRSMARVLQWFAEKRVRLIRFIEETRPACAPGLEWWVTVLAVNSVVDRVNVTLAHLRGPITQVARQRECLMKLVTDLAALTGALGPLTASQRVSVAQSDYEVGDFTLSPDATLSFLKEQGSFAINAVDYLVESYPACCQASVDSTAHFALSIIARAHRVAVDSDENNSSTTNTSTSVPPFLPNVLCKMRNQVFVTELQQQRVRLQKRFTVEQIEQIEAQHRNLRTAYQLEEHVSQQLDTLSTSASFSEAWKDRRFGGKDCRLLREFCGAIASAASTPNSPSSGAEAEFSLINWRRSPFGLSLIDFSLEAILHAQQYRTLSRLREC
;
A
#
# COMPACT_ATOMS: atom_id res chain seq x y z
N MET A 1 18.31 74.77 -24.31
CA MET A 1 17.15 75.69 -24.23
C MET A 1 15.93 74.79 -24.12
N THR A 2 15.49 74.49 -22.89
CA THR A 2 14.35 75.16 -22.20
C THR A 2 13.03 74.86 -22.92
N ALA A 3 11.93 74.46 -22.28
CA ALA A 3 11.57 74.29 -20.88
C ALA A 3 10.22 73.53 -20.83
N ASP A 4 9.89 73.02 -19.65
CA ASP A 4 8.53 72.68 -19.21
C ASP A 4 7.50 73.78 -19.47
N THR A 5 6.22 73.39 -19.65
CA THR A 5 4.96 74.10 -19.26
C THR A 5 3.73 73.34 -19.82
N PRO A 6 2.46 73.58 -19.37
CA PRO A 6 1.90 73.15 -18.08
C PRO A 6 0.43 72.62 -18.18
N GLU A 7 -0.09 72.19 -17.03
CA GLU A 7 -1.43 72.43 -16.44
C GLU A 7 -2.61 72.92 -17.33
N GLU A 8 -3.79 72.27 -17.23
CA GLU A 8 -4.99 72.82 -16.56
C GLU A 8 -6.28 72.08 -16.99
N ALA A 9 -7.10 71.77 -16.00
CA ALA A 9 -8.37 71.06 -16.10
C ALA A 9 -9.54 72.04 -16.25
N THR A 10 -10.58 71.71 -17.04
CA THR A 10 -11.99 71.98 -16.69
C THR A 10 -13.03 71.33 -17.65
N ALA A 11 -14.07 70.81 -16.99
CA ALA A 11 -15.38 70.23 -17.37
C ALA A 11 -16.15 70.90 -18.56
N PRO A 12 -17.19 70.29 -19.16
CA PRO A 12 -18.53 70.07 -18.56
C PRO A 12 -19.21 68.75 -19.06
N ALA A 13 -20.40 68.28 -18.69
CA ALA A 13 -21.62 68.87 -18.15
C ALA A 13 -22.45 67.80 -17.40
N SER A 14 -23.32 68.30 -16.54
CA SER A 14 -24.16 67.65 -15.53
C SER A 14 -25.48 67.03 -16.05
N THR A 15 -25.76 65.80 -15.55
CA THR A 15 -27.06 65.19 -15.20
C THR A 15 -28.17 65.04 -16.27
N PRO A 16 -28.81 63.85 -16.38
CA PRO A 16 -29.77 63.42 -15.35
C PRO A 16 -29.53 62.01 -14.80
N SER A 17 -29.70 61.91 -13.48
CA SER A 17 -29.81 60.66 -12.73
C SER A 17 -30.89 59.74 -13.31
N THR A 18 -30.48 58.65 -13.95
CA THR A 18 -31.30 57.45 -14.16
C THR A 18 -30.47 56.23 -13.75
N ALA A 19 -30.93 55.55 -12.70
CA ALA A 19 -30.21 54.50 -12.01
C ALA A 19 -29.99 53.25 -12.88
N SER A 20 -28.73 52.94 -13.19
CA SER A 20 -28.30 51.63 -13.68
C SER A 20 -27.83 50.80 -12.48
N ALA A 21 -28.72 49.92 -11.99
CA ALA A 21 -28.50 49.07 -10.83
C ALA A 21 -27.23 48.22 -10.95
N ALA A 22 -26.30 48.39 -10.01
CA ALA A 22 -25.22 47.43 -9.77
C ALA A 22 -25.84 46.06 -9.50
N ALA A 23 -25.57 45.08 -10.37
CA ALA A 23 -26.09 43.73 -10.23
C ALA A 23 -25.44 43.02 -9.02
N SER A 24 -25.99 43.27 -7.83
CA SER A 24 -25.76 42.48 -6.62
C SER A 24 -25.85 40.98 -6.96
N GLN A 25 -24.73 40.25 -6.82
CA GLN A 25 -24.72 38.79 -6.89
C GLN A 25 -25.59 38.27 -5.73
N ARG A 26 -26.82 37.87 -6.04
CA ARG A 26 -27.77 37.32 -5.07
C ARG A 26 -27.16 36.08 -4.42
N LYS A 27 -26.91 36.16 -3.11
CA LYS A 27 -26.51 35.01 -2.28
C LYS A 27 -27.66 34.02 -2.19
N PHE A 28 -27.34 32.74 -2.03
CA PHE A 28 -28.34 31.68 -1.89
C PHE A 28 -29.13 31.88 -0.58
N GLY A 29 -30.46 31.95 -0.67
CA GLY A 29 -31.31 32.19 0.50
C GLY A 29 -31.49 30.95 1.36
N ALA A 30 -31.33 31.07 2.68
CA ALA A 30 -31.41 29.95 3.63
C ALA A 30 -32.75 29.19 3.61
N LYS A 31 -33.83 29.82 3.14
CA LYS A 31 -35.17 29.20 3.03
C LYS A 31 -35.47 28.64 1.63
N TRP A 32 -34.53 28.70 0.69
CA TRP A 32 -34.79 28.35 -0.71
C TRP A 32 -34.86 26.85 -0.97
N GLU A 33 -34.18 26.03 -0.17
CA GLU A 33 -34.24 24.56 -0.29
C GLU A 33 -35.67 24.05 -0.14
N LEU A 34 -36.35 24.48 0.93
CA LEU A 34 -37.75 24.17 1.17
C LEU A 34 -38.69 24.95 0.25
N LYS A 35 -38.43 26.24 0.02
CA LYS A 35 -39.33 27.09 -0.77
C LYS A 35 -39.39 26.69 -2.24
N TYR A 36 -38.31 26.14 -2.81
CA TYR A 36 -38.21 25.78 -4.23
C TYR A 36 -37.98 24.29 -4.48
N ALA A 37 -38.10 23.43 -3.47
CA ALA A 37 -37.89 21.98 -3.58
C ALA A 37 -36.52 21.64 -4.22
N ILE A 38 -35.46 22.24 -3.70
CA ILE A 38 -34.08 22.03 -4.14
C ILE A 38 -33.18 21.61 -2.97
N ALA A 39 -32.11 20.88 -3.25
CA ALA A 39 -31.09 20.53 -2.25
C ALA A 39 -29.70 20.97 -2.70
N VAL A 40 -28.94 21.60 -1.81
CA VAL A 40 -27.54 21.93 -2.07
C VAL A 40 -26.70 20.65 -2.04
N THR A 41 -26.09 20.30 -3.17
CA THR A 41 -25.26 19.09 -3.30
C THR A 41 -23.78 19.38 -3.16
N GLU A 42 -23.35 20.61 -3.42
CA GLU A 42 -21.94 21.00 -3.37
C GLU A 42 -21.82 22.33 -2.63
N ARG A 43 -20.80 22.44 -1.78
CA ARG A 43 -20.47 23.63 -0.99
C ARG A 43 -18.99 23.95 -1.18
N ASP A 44 -18.67 25.24 -1.12
CA ASP A 44 -17.29 25.71 -1.16
C ASP A 44 -16.54 25.23 0.11
N PRO A 45 -15.36 24.59 -0.02
CA PRO A 45 -14.69 23.93 1.09
C PRO A 45 -14.09 24.89 2.13
N LEU A 46 -13.91 26.16 1.79
CA LEU A 46 -13.33 27.16 2.69
C LEU A 46 -14.40 28.04 3.35
N THR A 47 -15.45 28.38 2.61
CA THR A 47 -16.50 29.31 3.07
C THR A 47 -17.81 28.61 3.44
N HIS A 48 -17.94 27.31 3.16
CA HIS A 48 -19.15 26.50 3.29
C HIS A 48 -20.40 27.04 2.55
N ALA A 49 -20.19 28.01 1.65
CA ALA A 49 -21.25 28.61 0.86
C ALA A 49 -21.76 27.63 -0.22
N PRO A 50 -23.08 27.54 -0.47
CA PRO A 50 -23.61 26.70 -1.55
C PRO A 50 -23.03 27.07 -2.92
N THR A 51 -22.53 26.08 -3.66
CA THR A 51 -22.02 26.25 -5.03
C THR A 51 -22.94 25.63 -6.07
N VAL A 52 -23.59 24.50 -5.76
CA VAL A 52 -24.53 23.80 -6.65
C VAL A 52 -25.75 23.28 -5.88
N ALA A 53 -26.95 23.47 -6.45
CA ALA A 53 -28.20 22.91 -5.95
C ALA A 53 -28.94 22.13 -7.05
N VAL A 54 -29.60 21.03 -6.67
CA VAL A 54 -30.36 20.16 -7.59
C VAL A 54 -31.86 20.22 -7.31
N CYS A 55 -32.65 20.03 -8.35
CA CYS A 55 -34.11 19.87 -8.25
C CYS A 55 -34.46 18.50 -7.63
N LEU A 56 -35.12 18.50 -6.47
CA LEU A 56 -35.53 17.27 -5.78
C LEU A 56 -36.66 16.55 -6.53
N MET A 57 -37.54 17.30 -7.21
CA MET A 57 -38.62 16.71 -8.03
C MET A 57 -38.07 15.93 -9.22
N CYS A 58 -37.02 16.45 -9.90
CA CYS A 58 -36.30 15.74 -10.95
C CYS A 58 -35.57 14.49 -10.45
N GLN A 59 -35.17 14.48 -9.17
CA GLN A 59 -34.45 13.37 -8.55
C GLN A 59 -35.41 12.27 -8.09
N ALA A 60 -36.56 12.65 -7.53
CA ALA A 60 -37.51 11.74 -6.90
C ALA A 60 -38.58 11.20 -7.87
N PHE A 61 -38.92 11.94 -8.93
CA PHE A 61 -40.10 11.63 -9.74
C PHE A 61 -39.79 11.64 -11.25
N GLU A 62 -40.49 10.80 -12.02
CA GLU A 62 -40.54 10.93 -13.48
C GLU A 62 -41.34 12.20 -13.84
N LYS A 63 -40.97 12.89 -14.93
CA LYS A 63 -41.62 14.16 -15.31
C LYS A 63 -43.09 13.94 -15.68
N ASP A 64 -43.97 14.84 -15.26
CA ASP A 64 -45.39 14.83 -15.62
C ASP A 64 -45.52 14.92 -17.17
N GLU A 65 -46.27 14.01 -17.79
CA GLU A 65 -46.43 13.99 -19.24
C GLU A 65 -47.24 15.21 -19.70
N ALA A 66 -46.63 16.04 -20.56
CA ALA A 66 -47.39 17.04 -21.30
C ALA A 66 -48.30 16.31 -22.29
N VAL A 67 -49.61 16.50 -22.15
CA VAL A 67 -50.65 15.90 -23.01
C VAL A 67 -50.31 16.16 -24.48
N GLY A 68 -49.89 15.11 -25.21
CA GLY A 68 -49.70 15.12 -26.68
C GLY A 68 -48.29 14.83 -27.24
N ALA A 69 -47.28 14.46 -26.46
CA ALA A 69 -45.92 14.23 -26.99
C ALA A 69 -45.61 12.77 -27.39
N LYS A 70 -45.20 12.53 -28.65
CA LYS A 70 -44.99 11.18 -29.26
C LYS A 70 -43.60 10.51 -29.05
N ARG A 71 -42.74 10.97 -28.13
CA ARG A 71 -41.49 10.26 -27.73
C ARG A 71 -41.09 10.51 -26.26
N LYS A 72 -40.66 9.45 -25.57
CA LYS A 72 -40.15 9.48 -24.18
C LYS A 72 -38.81 10.24 -24.11
N LYS A 73 -38.72 11.29 -23.29
CA LYS A 73 -37.48 12.08 -23.10
C LYS A 73 -36.57 11.47 -22.04
N THR A 74 -35.26 11.43 -22.29
CA THR A 74 -34.24 10.95 -21.34
C THR A 74 -34.16 11.81 -20.08
N SER A 75 -34.21 11.17 -18.91
CA SER A 75 -34.22 11.78 -17.57
C SER A 75 -32.82 12.24 -17.11
N ARG A 76 -32.55 13.55 -17.17
CA ARG A 76 -31.35 14.17 -16.56
C ARG A 76 -31.78 15.16 -15.47
N VAL A 77 -31.29 14.96 -14.24
CA VAL A 77 -31.60 15.82 -13.08
C VAL A 77 -31.09 17.24 -13.32
N ARG A 78 -31.93 18.25 -13.08
CA ARG A 78 -31.56 19.66 -13.28
C ARG A 78 -30.71 20.19 -12.13
N ARG A 79 -29.57 20.81 -12.48
CA ARG A 79 -28.63 21.51 -11.58
C ARG A 79 -28.78 23.04 -11.74
N PHE A 80 -28.64 23.77 -10.65
CA PHE A 80 -28.60 25.23 -10.57
C PHE A 80 -27.30 25.65 -9.88
N ALA A 81 -26.65 26.68 -10.39
CA ALA A 81 -25.41 27.25 -9.85
C ALA A 81 -25.46 28.78 -9.92
N SER A 82 -24.45 29.45 -9.37
CA SER A 82 -24.29 30.90 -9.44
C SER A 82 -24.21 31.41 -10.91
N PRO A 83 -24.82 32.56 -11.26
CA PRO A 83 -25.57 33.47 -10.39
C PRO A 83 -26.95 32.92 -9.99
N TRP A 84 -27.26 32.94 -8.70
CA TRP A 84 -28.47 32.33 -8.18
C TRP A 84 -29.73 33.12 -8.58
N ARG A 85 -30.60 32.49 -9.38
CA ARG A 85 -31.84 33.08 -9.90
C ARG A 85 -33.06 32.26 -9.42
N PRO A 86 -33.78 32.72 -8.38
CA PRO A 86 -35.00 32.05 -7.90
C PRO A 86 -36.07 31.89 -8.99
N ASP A 87 -36.15 32.84 -9.92
CA ASP A 87 -37.11 32.82 -11.01
C ASP A 87 -36.88 31.63 -11.95
N ASN A 88 -35.62 31.21 -12.14
CA ASN A 88 -35.29 30.01 -12.91
C ASN A 88 -35.68 28.72 -12.19
N MET A 89 -35.53 28.69 -10.86
CA MET A 89 -35.91 27.55 -10.04
C MET A 89 -37.43 27.38 -10.06
N LYS A 90 -38.17 28.46 -9.82
CA LYS A 90 -39.64 28.47 -9.86
C LYS A 90 -40.18 28.09 -11.24
N ARG A 91 -39.69 28.73 -12.31
CA ARG A 91 -40.09 28.42 -13.69
C ARG A 91 -39.83 26.96 -14.07
N HIS A 92 -38.72 26.38 -13.60
CA HIS A 92 -38.43 24.97 -13.83
C HIS A 92 -39.47 24.05 -13.18
N MET A 93 -39.87 24.33 -11.94
CA MET A 93 -40.89 23.52 -11.25
C MET A 93 -42.25 23.64 -11.93
N GLU A 94 -42.67 24.85 -12.28
CA GLU A 94 -43.94 25.11 -12.97
C GLU A 94 -44.00 24.48 -14.37
N GLN A 95 -42.87 24.37 -15.07
CA GLN A 95 -42.84 23.83 -16.44
C GLN A 95 -42.61 22.33 -16.51
N GLN A 96 -41.91 21.73 -15.54
CA GLN A 96 -41.47 20.33 -15.62
C GLN A 96 -42.14 19.42 -14.57
N HIS A 97 -42.77 20.00 -13.56
CA HIS A 97 -43.38 19.30 -12.44
C HIS A 97 -44.68 19.99 -12.01
N ALA A 98 -45.46 20.53 -12.95
CA ALA A 98 -46.59 21.43 -12.67
C ALA A 98 -47.59 20.87 -11.67
N VAL A 99 -47.91 19.57 -11.76
CA VAL A 99 -48.92 18.92 -10.91
C VAL A 99 -48.38 18.78 -9.48
N ARG A 100 -47.22 18.14 -9.34
CA ARG A 100 -46.59 17.89 -8.03
C ARG A 100 -46.08 19.16 -7.37
N TRP A 101 -45.75 20.17 -8.16
CA TRP A 101 -45.38 21.48 -7.66
C TRP A 101 -46.59 22.19 -7.03
N SER A 102 -47.78 22.06 -7.61
CA SER A 102 -49.02 22.57 -7.00
C SER A 102 -49.33 21.89 -5.67
N GLU A 103 -49.19 20.55 -5.61
CA GLU A 103 -49.37 19.77 -4.38
C GLU A 103 -48.34 20.17 -3.31
N TYR A 104 -47.07 20.31 -3.70
CA TYR A 104 -46.01 20.70 -2.78
C TYR A 104 -46.21 22.11 -2.23
N GLN A 105 -46.78 23.03 -3.01
CA GLN A 105 -47.03 24.40 -2.56
C GLN A 105 -48.08 24.49 -1.45
N THR A 106 -49.08 23.59 -1.45
CA THR A 106 -50.14 23.56 -0.43
C THR A 106 -49.73 22.99 0.93
N LEU A 107 -48.53 22.38 1.01
CA LEU A 107 -48.03 21.73 2.23
C LEU A 107 -47.37 22.70 3.22
N GLY A 108 -47.45 22.37 4.51
CA GLY A 108 -46.70 23.04 5.58
C GLY A 108 -45.20 22.71 5.55
N ASP A 109 -44.38 23.50 6.26
CA ASP A 109 -42.92 23.35 6.26
C ASP A 109 -42.43 22.00 6.82
N SER A 110 -43.18 21.38 7.76
CA SER A 110 -42.89 20.04 8.28
C SER A 110 -43.17 18.95 7.24
N GLU A 111 -44.30 19.05 6.53
CA GLU A 111 -44.73 18.10 5.51
C GLU A 111 -43.85 18.17 4.26
N LYS A 112 -43.42 19.39 3.88
CA LYS A 112 -42.45 19.61 2.80
C LYS A 112 -41.12 18.89 3.00
N ARG A 113 -40.67 18.73 4.26
CA ARG A 113 -39.44 17.98 4.58
C ARG A 113 -39.60 16.46 4.38
N ALA A 114 -40.81 15.94 4.56
CA ALA A 114 -41.11 14.51 4.39
C ALA A 114 -41.57 14.13 2.97
N PHE A 115 -41.95 15.12 2.13
CA PHE A 115 -42.54 14.92 0.81
C PHE A 115 -41.71 14.07 -0.17
N PHE A 116 -40.38 14.07 -0.04
CA PHE A 116 -39.47 13.35 -0.94
C PHE A 116 -38.92 12.04 -0.37
N SER A 117 -39.25 11.70 0.88
CA SER A 117 -38.71 10.53 1.59
C SER A 117 -39.21 9.21 1.00
N SER A 118 -40.44 9.16 0.48
CA SER A 118 -41.05 7.93 -0.06
C SER A 118 -40.64 7.59 -1.50
N GLY A 119 -40.09 8.53 -2.28
CA GLY A 119 -39.74 8.32 -3.70
C GLY A 119 -38.33 7.78 -3.97
N ARG A 120 -37.42 7.83 -2.97
CA ARG A 120 -36.06 7.25 -3.10
C ARG A 120 -36.06 5.72 -3.04
N ALA A 121 -37.00 5.11 -2.32
CA ALA A 121 -37.11 3.65 -2.17
C ALA A 121 -37.51 2.91 -3.46
N THR A 122 -38.08 3.60 -4.45
CA THR A 122 -38.66 2.97 -5.65
C THR A 122 -37.67 2.79 -6.81
N ARG A 123 -36.51 3.49 -6.81
CA ARG A 123 -35.51 3.39 -7.90
C ARG A 123 -34.43 2.33 -7.69
N GLU A 124 -34.20 1.89 -6.46
CA GLU A 124 -33.28 0.77 -6.18
C GLU A 124 -33.93 -0.58 -6.50
N ASN A 125 -35.25 -0.66 -6.52
CA ASN A 125 -36.00 -1.89 -6.80
C ASN A 125 -36.24 -2.20 -8.30
N LEU A 126 -35.91 -1.28 -9.22
CA LEU A 126 -36.19 -1.44 -10.66
C LEU A 126 -35.02 -2.06 -11.47
N VAL A 127 -33.88 -2.34 -10.83
CA VAL A 127 -32.73 -3.03 -11.48
C VAL A 127 -32.80 -4.55 -11.31
N LEU A 128 -33.73 -5.08 -10.52
CA LEU A 128 -33.82 -6.52 -10.22
C LEU A 128 -35.01 -7.26 -10.88
N SER A 129 -35.91 -6.56 -11.58
CA SER A 129 -37.11 -7.18 -12.18
C SER A 129 -36.99 -7.41 -13.69
N ALA A 130 -35.96 -8.16 -14.10
CA ALA A 130 -35.81 -8.65 -15.47
C ALA A 130 -35.55 -10.16 -15.51
N THR A 131 -36.27 -10.93 -14.71
CA THR A 131 -36.57 -12.36 -14.96
C THR A 131 -37.89 -12.68 -14.28
N GLY A 132 -38.94 -12.86 -15.09
CA GLY A 132 -40.29 -13.14 -14.62
C GLY A 132 -40.43 -14.54 -14.03
N GLY A 133 -41.37 -14.64 -13.08
CA GLY A 133 -41.91 -15.87 -12.54
C GLY A 133 -42.89 -15.52 -11.42
N ASP A 134 -44.18 -15.68 -11.69
CA ASP A 134 -45.25 -15.51 -10.71
C ASP A 134 -44.99 -16.36 -9.47
N VAL A 135 -44.80 -15.72 -8.31
CA VAL A 135 -45.01 -16.35 -7.00
C VAL A 135 -45.64 -15.32 -6.07
N ALA A 136 -46.65 -15.79 -5.34
CA ALA A 136 -47.58 -15.02 -4.51
C ALA A 136 -46.94 -14.11 -3.45
N SER A 137 -47.77 -13.20 -2.94
CA SER A 137 -47.54 -12.32 -1.78
C SER A 137 -46.72 -13.00 -0.65
N MET A 138 -45.61 -12.37 -0.28
CA MET A 138 -44.94 -12.59 1.00
C MET A 138 -44.81 -11.23 1.69
N ALA A 139 -45.80 -10.89 2.50
CA ALA A 139 -45.54 -10.11 3.70
C ALA A 139 -44.70 -11.01 4.63
N SER A 140 -43.39 -10.89 4.54
CA SER A 140 -42.45 -11.39 5.53
C SER A 140 -41.24 -10.48 5.44
N GLU A 141 -41.00 -9.70 6.49
CA GLU A 141 -39.64 -9.23 6.76
C GLU A 141 -38.70 -10.44 6.60
N PRO A 142 -37.52 -10.29 6.00
CA PRO A 142 -36.59 -11.40 5.89
C PRO A 142 -36.03 -11.69 7.28
N ALA A 143 -36.85 -12.31 8.14
CA ALA A 143 -36.37 -13.02 9.29
C ALA A 143 -35.38 -14.06 8.74
N PRO A 144 -34.14 -14.09 9.24
CA PRO A 144 -33.17 -15.10 8.84
C PRO A 144 -33.83 -16.47 8.98
N SER A 145 -33.84 -17.26 7.91
CA SER A 145 -34.45 -18.60 7.95
C SER A 145 -33.88 -19.38 9.13
N ALA A 146 -34.66 -20.26 9.75
CA ALA A 146 -34.16 -21.10 10.86
C ALA A 146 -32.88 -21.85 10.49
N ALA A 147 -32.72 -22.24 9.21
CA ALA A 147 -31.49 -22.83 8.68
C ALA A 147 -30.30 -21.85 8.67
N ALA A 148 -30.51 -20.59 8.27
CA ALA A 148 -29.49 -19.55 8.32
C ALA A 148 -29.07 -19.24 9.76
N SER A 149 -30.03 -19.20 10.69
CA SER A 149 -29.76 -19.00 12.11
C SER A 149 -28.99 -20.16 12.75
N VAL A 150 -29.29 -21.41 12.36
CA VAL A 150 -28.54 -22.61 12.79
C VAL A 150 -27.12 -22.63 12.23
N VAL A 151 -26.91 -22.27 10.96
CA VAL A 151 -25.57 -22.14 10.39
C VAL A 151 -24.78 -21.02 11.07
N ALA A 152 -25.45 -19.90 11.39
CA ALA A 152 -24.83 -18.77 12.06
C ALA A 152 -24.46 -19.05 13.53
N ALA A 153 -25.21 -19.91 14.22
CA ALA A 153 -24.96 -20.34 15.60
C ALA A 153 -23.99 -21.53 15.73
N GLN A 154 -23.31 -21.92 14.64
CA GLN A 154 -22.31 -22.98 14.70
C GLN A 154 -21.19 -22.60 15.67
N SER A 155 -20.87 -23.51 16.58
CA SER A 155 -19.71 -23.40 17.46
C SER A 155 -18.50 -24.09 16.84
N ARG A 156 -17.31 -23.66 17.21
CA ARG A 156 -16.05 -24.27 16.80
C ARG A 156 -15.09 -24.33 17.97
N SER A 157 -14.41 -25.45 18.10
CA SER A 157 -13.32 -25.61 19.06
C SER A 157 -11.99 -25.75 18.32
N PHE A 158 -10.95 -25.17 18.86
CA PHE A 158 -9.59 -25.25 18.35
C PHE A 158 -8.69 -25.87 19.41
N LEU A 159 -7.81 -26.77 19.02
CA LEU A 159 -6.75 -27.26 19.89
C LEU A 159 -5.55 -26.32 19.75
N VAL A 160 -5.08 -25.81 20.88
CA VAL A 160 -3.96 -24.87 20.95
C VAL A 160 -2.95 -25.41 21.97
N ASP A 161 -1.69 -25.40 21.58
CA ASP A 161 -0.56 -25.78 22.43
C ASP A 161 -0.53 -24.95 23.73
N ARG A 162 -0.18 -25.60 24.85
CA ARG A 162 -0.13 -24.96 26.16
C ARG A 162 0.75 -23.72 26.16
N ASP A 163 1.92 -23.79 25.54
CA ASP A 163 2.90 -22.71 25.63
C ASP A 163 2.44 -21.51 24.79
N ILE A 164 1.68 -21.72 23.71
CA ILE A 164 1.03 -20.61 23.00
C ILE A 164 0.05 -19.88 23.91
N VAL A 165 -0.78 -20.59 24.67
CA VAL A 165 -1.78 -19.96 25.54
C VAL A 165 -1.13 -19.34 26.78
N SER A 166 -0.27 -20.08 27.49
CA SER A 166 0.31 -19.62 28.75
C SER A 166 1.39 -18.57 28.54
N GLU A 167 2.33 -18.80 27.62
CA GLU A 167 3.50 -17.93 27.43
C GLU A 167 3.21 -16.78 26.46
N LEU A 168 2.45 -17.00 25.40
CA LEU A 168 2.18 -15.95 24.41
C LEU A 168 0.87 -15.21 24.67
N VAL A 169 -0.24 -15.90 24.87
CA VAL A 169 -1.51 -15.21 25.12
C VAL A 169 -1.56 -14.64 26.54
N GLY A 170 -1.13 -15.42 27.54
CA GLY A 170 -1.26 -15.11 28.96
C GLY A 170 -0.19 -14.18 29.53
N ASP A 171 1.05 -14.23 29.03
CA ASP A 171 2.15 -13.37 29.51
C ASP A 171 2.49 -12.24 28.52
N VAL A 172 2.49 -12.53 27.22
CA VAL A 172 2.88 -11.56 26.18
C VAL A 172 1.70 -10.67 25.75
N LEU A 173 0.55 -11.24 25.39
CA LEU A 173 -0.61 -10.51 24.84
C LEU A 173 -1.63 -10.06 25.90
N PHE A 174 -1.44 -10.40 27.17
CA PHE A 174 -2.38 -10.04 28.23
C PHE A 174 -2.04 -8.69 28.88
N GLU A 175 -2.88 -7.69 28.63
CA GLU A 175 -2.89 -6.45 29.42
C GLU A 175 -3.94 -6.55 30.54
N ALA A 176 -3.48 -6.66 31.79
CA ALA A 176 -4.37 -6.46 32.94
C ALA A 176 -4.76 -4.98 33.03
N ALA A 177 -6.05 -4.70 33.28
CA ALA A 177 -6.59 -3.34 33.44
C ALA A 177 -5.90 -2.52 34.57
N SER A 178 -5.14 -3.18 35.45
CA SER A 178 -4.44 -2.58 36.59
C SER A 178 -2.92 -2.41 36.39
N GLY A 179 -2.35 -2.69 35.22
CA GLY A 179 -0.91 -2.54 34.97
C GLY A 179 -0.02 -3.56 35.70
N ASP A 180 -0.60 -4.47 36.47
CA ASP A 180 0.12 -5.58 37.11
C ASP A 180 0.08 -6.81 36.19
N ARG A 181 1.19 -7.04 35.47
CA ARG A 181 1.32 -8.14 34.50
C ARG A 181 1.41 -9.50 35.17
N ARG A 182 1.82 -9.56 36.44
CA ARG A 182 2.04 -10.83 37.14
C ARG A 182 0.71 -11.28 37.76
N ASN A 183 0.19 -12.41 37.31
CA ASN A 183 -0.99 -13.12 37.84
C ASN A 183 -2.37 -12.69 37.32
N GLY A 184 -2.48 -11.74 36.38
CA GLY A 184 -3.76 -11.34 35.81
C GLY A 184 -4.46 -12.43 34.98
N TRP A 185 -3.70 -13.28 34.29
CA TRP A 185 -4.23 -14.41 33.50
C TRP A 185 -4.92 -15.49 34.35
N ASN A 186 -4.50 -15.64 35.60
CA ASN A 186 -5.08 -16.58 36.56
C ASN A 186 -6.33 -16.02 37.27
N ALA A 187 -6.74 -14.77 36.97
CA ALA A 187 -7.95 -14.19 37.51
C ALA A 187 -9.22 -14.79 36.85
N PRO A 188 -10.34 -14.92 37.58
CA PRO A 188 -11.59 -15.43 37.02
C PRO A 188 -12.02 -14.65 35.76
N GLY A 189 -12.15 -15.34 34.63
CA GLY A 189 -12.56 -14.76 33.35
C GLY A 189 -11.44 -14.20 32.46
N ALA A 190 -10.17 -14.23 32.89
CA ALA A 190 -9.04 -13.80 32.06
C ALA A 190 -8.67 -14.85 30.98
N ALA A 191 -8.69 -16.13 31.34
CA ALA A 191 -8.58 -17.26 30.41
C ALA A 191 -9.91 -17.62 29.71
N ALA A 192 -10.91 -16.72 29.73
CA ALA A 192 -12.21 -16.96 29.11
C ALA A 192 -12.04 -17.33 27.63
N GLY A 193 -12.65 -18.46 27.24
CA GLY A 193 -12.52 -19.06 25.91
C GLY A 193 -11.50 -20.20 25.82
N PHE A 194 -10.64 -20.41 26.82
CA PHE A 194 -9.67 -21.50 26.85
C PHE A 194 -9.95 -22.45 28.03
N THR A 195 -10.01 -23.75 27.75
CA THR A 195 -10.12 -24.80 28.77
C THR A 195 -8.94 -25.75 28.61
N LEU A 196 -8.13 -25.88 29.65
CA LEU A 196 -7.04 -26.85 29.64
C LEU A 196 -7.65 -28.25 29.57
N GLN A 197 -7.15 -29.11 28.69
CA GLN A 197 -7.58 -30.49 28.64
C GLN A 197 -7.07 -31.20 29.90
N GLU A 198 -7.96 -31.59 30.81
CA GLU A 198 -7.59 -32.39 31.98
C GLU A 198 -7.06 -33.76 31.54
N GLU A 199 -5.99 -34.21 32.19
CA GLU A 199 -5.41 -35.54 32.03
C GLU A 199 -6.50 -36.60 32.20
N ALA A 200 -6.61 -37.53 31.25
CA ALA A 200 -7.46 -38.69 31.45
C ALA A 200 -6.98 -39.42 32.71
N SER A 201 -7.90 -39.60 33.67
CA SER A 201 -7.85 -40.34 34.93
C SER A 201 -6.54 -41.10 35.28
N PRO A 202 -6.01 -40.94 36.51
CA PRO A 202 -4.88 -41.73 37.01
C PRO A 202 -5.33 -43.14 37.46
N GLU A 203 -5.91 -43.91 36.54
CA GLU A 203 -6.15 -45.35 36.74
C GLU A 203 -5.48 -46.16 35.61
N ALA A 204 -4.18 -45.94 35.43
CA ALA A 204 -3.28 -46.94 34.87
C ALA A 204 -1.86 -46.58 35.32
N ASP A 205 -1.31 -47.40 36.23
CA ASP A 205 0.11 -47.42 36.54
C ASP A 205 0.91 -47.64 35.26
N SER A 206 1.49 -46.58 34.67
CA SER A 206 2.77 -46.62 33.95
C SER A 206 3.12 -45.29 33.27
N GLU A 207 4.29 -44.77 33.67
CA GLU A 207 5.20 -43.86 32.95
C GLU A 207 4.88 -42.35 32.95
N GLU A 208 5.91 -41.57 33.30
CA GLU A 208 5.95 -40.11 33.31
C GLU A 208 5.29 -39.52 32.06
N VAL A 209 4.13 -38.88 32.25
CA VAL A 209 3.45 -38.14 31.19
C VAL A 209 4.30 -36.90 30.86
N ASP A 210 4.79 -36.82 29.63
CA ASP A 210 5.56 -35.70 29.13
C ASP A 210 4.70 -34.42 29.16
N LEU A 211 5.00 -33.51 30.11
CA LEU A 211 4.33 -32.22 30.28
C LEU A 211 4.41 -31.32 29.02
N ASN A 212 5.14 -31.72 27.98
CA ASN A 212 5.23 -31.03 26.69
C ASN A 212 4.04 -31.26 25.74
N GLU A 213 3.11 -32.19 26.01
CA GLU A 213 1.98 -32.47 25.10
C GLU A 213 0.64 -31.83 25.51
N SER A 214 0.58 -31.11 26.64
CA SER A 214 -0.65 -30.49 27.12
C SER A 214 -1.24 -29.47 26.12
N ARG A 215 -2.56 -29.50 25.90
CA ARG A 215 -3.26 -28.58 24.99
C ARG A 215 -4.46 -27.91 25.67
N TYR A 216 -4.75 -26.69 25.26
CA TYR A 216 -6.00 -25.99 25.53
C TYR A 216 -7.00 -26.22 24.40
N VAL A 217 -8.27 -26.32 24.79
CA VAL A 217 -9.42 -26.21 23.89
C VAL A 217 -9.89 -24.76 23.90
N ALA A 218 -9.68 -24.05 22.79
CA ALA A 218 -10.21 -22.71 22.58
C ALA A 218 -11.61 -22.79 21.95
N ARG A 219 -12.67 -22.40 22.66
CA ARG A 219 -14.07 -22.54 22.23
C ARG A 219 -14.64 -21.21 21.74
N VAL A 220 -15.26 -21.25 20.56
CA VAL A 220 -16.05 -20.17 19.98
C VAL A 220 -17.48 -20.63 19.87
N ASP A 221 -18.38 -20.03 20.65
CA ASP A 221 -19.78 -20.49 20.73
C ASP A 221 -20.63 -20.06 19.53
N SER A 222 -20.33 -18.91 18.91
CA SER A 222 -20.95 -18.47 17.66
C SER A 222 -19.89 -18.04 16.65
N LEU A 223 -19.75 -18.81 15.57
CA LEU A 223 -18.86 -18.49 14.46
C LEU A 223 -19.28 -17.20 13.75
N LEU A 224 -20.57 -16.88 13.68
CA LEU A 224 -21.00 -15.62 13.08
C LEU A 224 -20.54 -14.43 13.93
N GLN A 225 -20.76 -14.48 15.25
CA GLN A 225 -20.30 -13.45 16.19
C GLN A 225 -18.78 -13.25 16.08
N PHE A 226 -18.03 -14.35 16.15
CA PHE A 226 -16.57 -14.32 16.09
C PHE A 226 -16.05 -13.73 14.78
N ASN A 227 -16.56 -14.20 13.63
CA ASN A 227 -16.13 -13.70 12.32
C ASN A 227 -16.54 -12.24 12.09
N LEU A 228 -17.70 -11.82 12.60
CA LEU A 228 -18.17 -10.45 12.48
C LEU A 228 -17.28 -9.50 13.30
N CYS A 229 -17.02 -9.83 14.57
CA CYS A 229 -16.15 -9.04 15.44
C CYS A 229 -14.73 -8.94 14.87
N LEU A 230 -14.16 -10.07 14.42
CA LEU A 230 -12.83 -10.07 13.81
C LEU A 230 -12.76 -9.21 12.55
N LYS A 231 -13.81 -9.19 11.72
CA LYS A 231 -13.82 -8.33 10.53
C LYS A 231 -13.81 -6.85 10.90
N TYR A 232 -14.56 -6.43 11.92
CA TYR A 232 -14.51 -5.04 12.38
C TYR A 232 -13.13 -4.68 12.94
N VAL A 233 -12.55 -5.56 13.75
CA VAL A 233 -11.19 -5.36 14.29
C VAL A 233 -10.14 -5.33 13.18
N ALA A 234 -10.23 -6.20 12.17
CA ALA A 234 -9.33 -6.20 11.02
C ALA A 234 -9.38 -4.89 10.20
N MET A 235 -10.50 -4.16 10.27
CA MET A 235 -10.66 -2.82 9.67
C MET A 235 -10.06 -1.69 10.52
N GLY A 236 -9.41 -2.01 11.64
CA GLY A 236 -8.79 -1.04 12.56
C GLY A 236 -9.75 -0.38 13.54
N ILE A 237 -10.97 -0.91 13.70
CA ILE A 237 -11.99 -0.36 14.61
C ILE A 237 -11.66 -0.78 16.06
N SER A 238 -11.67 0.16 17.02
CA SER A 238 -11.35 -0.15 18.42
C SER A 238 -12.43 -1.01 19.09
N PHE A 239 -12.08 -1.79 20.11
CA PHE A 239 -13.05 -2.65 20.82
C PHE A 239 -14.26 -1.88 21.34
N SER A 240 -14.04 -0.67 21.88
CA SER A 240 -15.09 0.24 22.34
C SER A 240 -16.06 0.70 21.24
N GLN A 241 -15.60 0.77 19.99
CA GLN A 241 -16.42 1.11 18.83
C GLN A 241 -17.09 -0.13 18.23
N VAL A 242 -16.46 -1.30 18.34
CA VAL A 242 -17.04 -2.57 17.88
C VAL A 242 -18.29 -2.93 18.68
N VAL A 243 -18.33 -2.67 19.99
CA VAL A 243 -19.52 -2.93 20.84
C VAL A 243 -20.81 -2.32 20.27
N PRO A 244 -20.93 -0.99 20.08
CA PRO A 244 -22.15 -0.40 19.54
C PRO A 244 -22.40 -0.80 18.08
N LEU A 245 -21.37 -0.98 17.25
CA LEU A 245 -21.53 -1.43 15.87
C LEU A 245 -22.12 -2.85 15.78
N TYR A 246 -21.65 -3.74 16.64
CA TYR A 246 -22.18 -5.09 16.76
C TYR A 246 -23.64 -5.06 17.18
N GLN A 247 -23.96 -4.27 18.20
CA GLN A 247 -25.33 -4.13 18.71
C GLN A 247 -26.30 -3.63 17.63
N THR A 248 -25.93 -2.56 16.91
CA THR A 248 -26.73 -2.07 15.77
C THR A 248 -26.85 -3.13 14.67
N THR A 249 -25.81 -3.93 14.42
CA THR A 249 -25.88 -5.00 13.43
C THR A 249 -26.85 -6.12 13.86
N VAL A 250 -26.88 -6.48 15.14
CA VAL A 250 -27.86 -7.44 15.67
C VAL A 250 -29.28 -6.92 15.50
N GLU A 251 -29.52 -5.66 15.89
CA GLU A 251 -30.84 -5.00 15.81
C GLU A 251 -31.36 -4.92 14.36
N GLU A 252 -30.52 -4.48 13.42
CA GLU A 252 -30.91 -4.31 12.02
C GLU A 252 -31.05 -5.64 11.26
N THR A 253 -30.41 -6.71 11.72
CA THR A 253 -30.46 -8.03 11.04
C THR A 253 -31.46 -9.01 11.65
N GLY A 254 -31.98 -8.75 12.85
CA GLY A 254 -32.89 -9.66 13.56
C GLY A 254 -32.27 -11.01 13.92
N MET A 255 -30.93 -11.13 13.93
CA MET A 255 -30.18 -12.38 14.20
C MET A 255 -29.83 -12.58 15.69
N GLU A 256 -30.69 -12.13 16.62
CA GLU A 256 -30.43 -12.15 18.07
C GLU A 256 -30.02 -13.54 18.60
N GLY A 257 -30.67 -14.62 18.13
CA GLY A 257 -30.37 -15.98 18.56
C GLY A 257 -29.02 -16.52 18.09
N SER A 258 -28.52 -16.08 16.93
CA SER A 258 -27.25 -16.56 16.36
C SER A 258 -26.05 -15.70 16.74
N LEU A 259 -26.31 -14.45 17.12
CA LEU A 259 -25.30 -13.47 17.53
C LEU A 259 -25.19 -13.38 19.07
N ASN A 260 -25.68 -14.38 19.81
CA ASN A 260 -25.68 -14.40 21.28
C ASN A 260 -26.20 -13.06 21.84
N GLY A 261 -27.50 -12.79 21.70
CA GLY A 261 -28.20 -11.53 21.99
C GLY A 261 -28.06 -10.87 23.38
N THR A 262 -27.01 -11.18 24.12
CA THR A 262 -26.51 -10.40 25.26
C THR A 262 -25.66 -9.23 24.77
N ALA A 263 -25.63 -8.14 25.56
CA ALA A 263 -24.80 -6.99 25.26
C ALA A 263 -23.31 -7.39 25.25
N LEU A 264 -22.70 -7.38 24.07
CA LEU A 264 -21.28 -7.70 23.89
C LEU A 264 -20.41 -6.63 24.57
N THR A 265 -19.47 -7.07 25.40
CA THR A 265 -18.54 -6.18 26.13
C THR A 265 -17.17 -6.11 25.46
N GLU A 266 -16.40 -5.05 25.75
CA GLU A 266 -15.00 -4.95 25.28
C GLU A 266 -14.15 -6.15 25.73
N GLN A 267 -14.38 -6.67 26.95
CA GLN A 267 -13.68 -7.84 27.47
C GLN A 267 -14.00 -9.11 26.67
N GLN A 268 -15.26 -9.28 26.24
CA GLN A 268 -15.65 -10.41 25.38
C GLN A 268 -15.03 -10.29 23.99
N ILE A 269 -14.99 -9.09 23.39
CA ILE A 269 -14.31 -8.87 22.11
C ILE A 269 -12.81 -9.17 22.24
N ALA A 270 -12.18 -8.71 23.32
CA ALA A 270 -10.78 -9.01 23.62
C ALA A 270 -10.53 -10.52 23.75
N SER A 271 -11.41 -11.26 24.42
CA SER A 271 -11.35 -12.73 24.51
C SER A 271 -11.44 -13.40 23.13
N LEU A 272 -12.38 -12.99 22.27
CA LEU A 272 -12.49 -13.50 20.89
C LEU A 272 -11.20 -13.20 20.10
N CYS A 273 -10.62 -12.01 20.26
CA CYS A 273 -9.36 -11.65 19.60
C CYS A 273 -8.19 -12.50 20.13
N ARG A 274 -8.09 -12.76 21.44
CA ARG A 274 -7.08 -13.67 22.01
C ARG A 274 -7.19 -15.08 21.43
N VAL A 275 -8.40 -15.60 21.28
CA VAL A 275 -8.64 -16.89 20.60
C VAL A 275 -8.11 -16.83 19.16
N ALA A 276 -8.39 -15.75 18.42
CA ALA A 276 -7.89 -15.60 17.06
C ALA A 276 -6.35 -15.53 16.98
N CYS A 277 -5.70 -14.79 17.87
CA CYS A 277 -4.23 -14.73 17.97
C CYS A 277 -3.65 -16.12 18.26
N ALA A 278 -4.17 -16.80 19.29
CA ALA A 278 -3.71 -18.14 19.68
C ALA A 278 -3.84 -19.15 18.53
N VAL A 279 -4.98 -19.12 17.85
CA VAL A 279 -5.29 -19.98 16.71
C VAL A 279 -4.39 -19.68 15.51
N ASN A 280 -4.07 -18.41 15.26
CA ASN A 280 -3.12 -18.01 14.22
C ASN A 280 -1.69 -18.47 14.53
N LEU A 281 -1.22 -18.25 15.76
CA LEU A 281 0.08 -18.71 16.23
C LEU A 281 0.20 -20.23 16.17
N GLN A 282 -0.85 -20.97 16.54
CA GLN A 282 -0.90 -22.43 16.37
C GLN A 282 -0.80 -22.83 14.91
N THR A 283 -1.52 -22.13 14.02
CA THR A 283 -1.47 -22.40 12.57
C THR A 283 -0.06 -22.19 12.01
N LEU A 284 0.62 -21.13 12.46
CA LEU A 284 2.00 -20.87 12.09
C LEU A 284 2.93 -21.96 12.63
N LYS A 285 2.77 -22.36 13.90
CA LYS A 285 3.53 -23.45 14.52
C LYS A 285 3.39 -24.74 13.72
N ASP A 286 2.16 -25.10 13.37
CA ASP A 286 1.88 -26.30 12.57
C ASP A 286 2.47 -26.20 11.17
N ALA A 287 2.36 -25.03 10.50
CA ALA A 287 2.91 -24.82 9.17
C ALA A 287 4.45 -24.86 9.14
N LEU A 288 5.11 -24.26 10.13
CA LEU A 288 6.58 -24.26 10.23
C LEU A 288 7.14 -25.62 10.64
N ARG A 289 6.39 -26.38 11.45
CA ARG A 289 6.73 -27.77 11.80
C ARG A 289 6.50 -28.72 10.61
N SER A 290 5.46 -28.49 9.81
CA SER A 290 5.02 -29.38 8.74
C SER A 290 5.26 -28.81 7.33
N GLY A 291 6.33 -29.30 6.69
CA GLY A 291 6.57 -29.03 5.26
C GLY A 291 7.37 -27.77 4.96
N VAL A 292 7.85 -27.06 5.97
CA VAL A 292 8.82 -25.96 5.82
C VAL A 292 10.16 -26.43 6.39
N TRP A 293 11.19 -26.51 5.55
CA TRP A 293 12.53 -26.87 6.01
C TRP A 293 13.32 -25.65 6.52
N ALA A 294 12.98 -24.46 6.01
CA ALA A 294 13.57 -23.20 6.39
C ALA A 294 12.63 -22.03 6.09
N PHE A 295 12.78 -20.94 6.86
CA PHE A 295 12.00 -19.72 6.74
C PHE A 295 12.87 -18.48 6.97
N ALA A 296 12.36 -17.32 6.60
CA ALA A 296 12.98 -16.03 6.82
C ALA A 296 12.14 -15.15 7.75
N ILE A 297 12.80 -14.20 8.42
CA ILE A 297 12.15 -13.11 9.14
C ILE A 297 12.13 -11.86 8.26
N VAL A 298 10.98 -11.20 8.20
CA VAL A 298 10.82 -9.92 7.52
C VAL A 298 10.53 -8.87 8.59
N LEU A 299 11.30 -7.80 8.57
CA LEU A 299 11.11 -6.64 9.44
C LEU A 299 10.49 -5.52 8.62
N GLU A 300 9.26 -5.14 8.94
CA GLU A 300 8.51 -4.10 8.24
C GLU A 300 8.24 -2.94 9.21
N SER A 301 8.43 -1.69 8.79
CA SER A 301 8.13 -0.55 9.65
C SER A 301 6.70 -0.06 9.43
N GLY A 302 5.94 0.08 10.52
CA GLY A 302 4.55 0.51 10.52
C GLY A 302 4.38 1.84 11.26
N ASN A 303 3.67 2.79 10.63
CA ASN A 303 3.41 4.12 11.20
C ASN A 303 1.91 4.44 11.40
N GLY A 304 1.02 3.54 10.99
CA GLY A 304 -0.43 3.78 10.97
C GLY A 304 -1.13 3.75 12.33
N ALA A 305 -0.45 3.30 13.40
CA ALA A 305 -1.09 2.99 14.68
C ALA A 305 -0.99 4.11 15.72
N GLY A 306 -0.51 5.31 15.40
CA GLY A 306 -0.34 6.42 16.35
C GLY A 306 1.05 6.51 16.99
N SER A 307 1.89 5.48 16.85
CA SER A 307 3.35 5.55 17.03
C SER A 307 4.07 4.53 16.15
N PRO A 308 5.35 4.75 15.80
CA PRO A 308 6.08 3.85 14.91
C PRO A 308 6.35 2.50 15.58
N TYR A 309 6.21 1.42 14.82
CA TYR A 309 6.49 0.06 15.25
C TYR A 309 7.20 -0.75 14.18
N LEU A 310 7.82 -1.82 14.63
CA LEU A 310 8.44 -2.84 13.81
C LEU A 310 7.55 -4.08 13.83
N ASP A 311 6.94 -4.39 12.69
CA ASP A 311 6.24 -5.65 12.46
C ASP A 311 7.27 -6.74 12.13
N VAL A 312 7.35 -7.75 13.00
CA VAL A 312 8.18 -8.94 12.79
C VAL A 312 7.29 -9.99 12.15
N ARG A 313 7.63 -10.37 10.92
CA ARG A 313 6.86 -11.31 10.11
C ARG A 313 7.69 -12.55 9.78
N VAL A 314 7.02 -13.69 9.63
CA VAL A 314 7.62 -14.95 9.19
C VAL A 314 7.25 -15.17 7.72
N ARG A 315 8.27 -15.33 6.88
CA ARG A 315 8.13 -15.64 5.46
C ARG A 315 8.66 -17.03 5.14
N PHE A 316 7.87 -17.85 4.45
CA PHE A 316 8.27 -19.21 4.08
C PHE A 316 7.59 -19.66 2.80
N GLU A 317 8.17 -20.67 2.14
CA GLU A 317 7.56 -21.32 0.98
C GLU A 317 6.80 -22.56 1.41
N ARG A 318 5.57 -22.72 0.89
CA ARG A 318 4.83 -23.97 0.99
C ARG A 318 4.06 -24.21 -0.31
N ASN A 319 4.17 -25.41 -0.88
CA ASN A 319 3.42 -25.88 -2.05
C ASN A 319 3.61 -25.11 -3.39
N GLY A 320 4.62 -24.27 -3.50
CA GLY A 320 4.94 -23.40 -4.64
C GLY A 320 4.55 -21.93 -4.40
N THR A 321 4.17 -21.58 -3.18
CA THR A 321 3.70 -20.24 -2.82
C THR A 321 4.54 -19.69 -1.67
N LEU A 322 5.00 -18.44 -1.82
CA LEU A 322 5.62 -17.71 -0.72
C LEU A 322 4.53 -17.09 0.13
N HIS A 323 4.58 -17.37 1.42
CA HIS A 323 3.70 -16.84 2.44
C HIS A 323 4.44 -15.84 3.31
N ASN A 324 3.78 -14.75 3.73
CA ASN A 324 4.32 -13.74 4.64
C ASN A 324 3.26 -13.43 5.69
N PHE A 325 3.53 -13.75 6.96
CA PHE A 325 2.57 -13.62 8.05
C PHE A 325 3.16 -12.88 9.24
N HIS A 326 2.37 -12.01 9.84
CA HIS A 326 2.72 -11.30 11.06
C HIS A 326 2.90 -12.30 12.22
N LEU A 327 3.98 -12.12 12.99
CA LEU A 327 4.27 -12.89 14.21
C LEU A 327 4.04 -12.04 15.47
N ILE A 328 4.64 -10.85 15.52
CA ILE A 328 4.54 -9.92 16.65
C ILE A 328 4.99 -8.51 16.22
N ALA A 329 4.40 -7.46 16.78
CA ALA A 329 4.80 -6.07 16.58
C ALA A 329 5.44 -5.49 17.85
N ILE A 330 6.57 -4.79 17.68
CA ILE A 330 7.30 -4.14 18.77
C ILE A 330 7.44 -2.63 18.51
N PRO A 331 7.39 -1.75 19.53
CA PRO A 331 7.51 -0.33 19.33
C PRO A 331 8.93 0.06 18.87
N ILE A 332 9.05 1.05 18.00
CA ILE A 332 10.34 1.66 17.70
C ILE A 332 10.62 2.75 18.76
N ARG A 333 11.56 2.48 19.68
CA ARG A 333 11.99 3.43 20.72
C ARG A 333 13.50 3.63 20.65
N GLU A 334 13.94 4.81 20.25
CA GLU A 334 15.37 5.12 20.12
C GLU A 334 16.01 5.60 21.44
N GLU A 335 15.20 5.99 22.42
CA GLU A 335 15.65 6.75 23.60
C GLU A 335 16.15 5.89 24.77
N ALA A 336 15.95 4.56 24.75
CA ALA A 336 16.28 3.68 25.88
C ALA A 336 16.88 2.33 25.45
N PRO A 337 18.21 2.14 25.52
CA PRO A 337 18.90 0.91 25.09
C PRO A 337 18.40 -0.36 25.80
N GLN A 338 18.06 -0.26 27.09
CA GLN A 338 17.51 -1.38 27.87
C GLN A 338 16.14 -1.85 27.33
N THR A 339 15.36 -0.97 26.71
CA THR A 339 14.08 -1.36 26.10
C THR A 339 14.30 -2.24 24.87
N GLY A 340 15.38 -2.02 24.11
CA GLY A 340 15.73 -2.84 22.95
C GLY A 340 16.04 -4.30 23.31
N GLU A 341 16.72 -4.56 24.44
CA GLU A 341 17.00 -5.93 24.88
C GLU A 341 15.73 -6.70 25.24
N HIS A 342 14.81 -6.05 25.96
CA HIS A 342 13.52 -6.65 26.31
C HIS A 342 12.66 -6.91 25.07
N GLN A 343 12.70 -6.03 24.06
CA GLN A 343 12.04 -6.27 22.77
C GLN A 343 12.62 -7.49 22.05
N ASN A 344 13.95 -7.64 22.05
CA ASN A 344 14.59 -8.80 21.44
C ASN A 344 14.25 -10.09 22.18
N ASN A 345 14.21 -10.07 23.52
CA ASN A 345 13.79 -11.21 24.34
C ASN A 345 12.35 -11.63 24.00
N LEU A 346 11.47 -10.66 23.79
CA LEU A 346 10.10 -10.93 23.41
C LEU A 346 9.99 -11.65 22.05
N VAL A 347 10.69 -11.15 21.03
CA VAL A 347 10.68 -11.79 19.71
C VAL A 347 11.25 -13.21 19.77
N VAL A 348 12.36 -13.40 20.50
CA VAL A 348 12.96 -14.73 20.70
C VAL A 348 12.00 -15.67 21.44
N LYS A 349 11.31 -15.20 22.49
CA LYS A 349 10.28 -15.98 23.19
C LYS A 349 9.15 -16.42 22.25
N CYS A 350 8.70 -15.54 21.36
CA CYS A 350 7.69 -15.90 20.34
C CYS A 350 8.22 -16.99 19.39
N LEU A 351 9.48 -16.88 18.95
CA LEU A 351 10.11 -17.89 18.09
C LEU A 351 10.33 -19.23 18.80
N ASP A 352 10.77 -19.22 20.06
CA ASP A 352 10.97 -20.45 20.85
C ASP A 352 9.67 -21.26 21.00
N VAL A 353 8.51 -20.58 21.07
CA VAL A 353 7.19 -21.23 21.16
C VAL A 353 6.63 -21.65 19.79
N VAL A 354 6.66 -20.75 18.80
CA VAL A 354 6.04 -20.96 17.48
C VAL A 354 6.92 -21.81 16.56
N ALA A 355 8.24 -21.72 16.69
CA ALA A 355 9.21 -22.48 15.89
C ALA A 355 10.39 -22.91 16.78
N PRO A 356 10.22 -23.92 17.65
CA PRO A 356 11.27 -24.32 18.61
C PRO A 356 12.64 -24.65 17.98
N GLU A 357 12.65 -25.05 16.70
CA GLU A 357 13.87 -25.35 15.94
C GLU A 357 14.40 -24.17 15.10
N TRP A 358 13.90 -22.94 15.33
CA TRP A 358 14.19 -21.76 14.51
C TRP A 358 15.68 -21.50 14.31
N LYS A 359 16.53 -21.79 15.30
CA LYS A 359 18.00 -21.61 15.20
C LYS A 359 18.63 -22.44 14.08
N SER A 360 17.96 -23.51 13.68
CA SER A 360 18.36 -24.40 12.58
C SER A 360 17.51 -24.24 11.31
N GLN A 361 16.37 -23.56 11.37
CA GLN A 361 15.47 -23.33 10.24
C GLN A 361 15.58 -21.90 9.67
N LEU A 362 15.98 -20.91 10.47
CA LEU A 362 16.08 -19.53 10.03
C LEU A 362 17.18 -19.41 8.97
N ILE A 363 16.79 -19.07 7.74
CA ILE A 363 17.69 -18.98 6.59
C ILE A 363 18.01 -17.54 6.22
N GLY A 364 17.16 -16.58 6.57
CA GLY A 364 17.42 -15.18 6.29
C GLY A 364 16.57 -14.19 7.06
N ILE A 365 17.00 -12.93 7.03
CA ILE A 365 16.36 -11.78 7.64
C ILE A 365 16.36 -10.66 6.60
N SER A 366 15.19 -10.19 6.21
CA SER A 366 15.02 -9.11 5.23
C SER A 366 14.30 -7.93 5.85
N THR A 367 14.63 -6.71 5.44
CA THR A 367 13.84 -5.53 5.77
C THR A 367 12.99 -5.14 4.57
N ASP A 368 11.69 -4.92 4.74
CA ASP A 368 10.95 -4.21 3.71
C ASP A 368 11.36 -2.73 3.74
N GLY A 369 11.55 -2.11 2.58
CA GLY A 369 12.09 -0.75 2.47
C GLY A 369 11.09 0.34 2.89
N SER A 370 10.06 0.01 3.67
CA SER A 370 8.99 0.93 4.00
C SER A 370 9.44 1.88 5.12
N ALA A 371 9.42 3.18 4.80
CA ALA A 371 9.48 4.37 5.66
C ALA A 371 10.75 4.74 6.47
N ALA A 372 11.66 3.84 6.81
CA ALA A 372 12.86 4.22 7.57
C ALA A 372 14.12 4.25 6.69
N THR A 373 14.66 5.45 6.40
CA THR A 373 15.95 5.60 5.69
C THR A 373 17.12 5.00 6.47
N LYS A 374 16.97 4.89 7.80
CA LYS A 374 17.92 4.25 8.70
C LYS A 374 17.20 3.19 9.53
N MET A 375 17.76 1.98 9.61
CA MET A 375 17.22 0.93 10.45
C MET A 375 17.21 1.38 11.92
N PRO A 376 16.06 1.25 12.63
CA PRO A 376 15.99 1.51 14.06
C PRO A 376 17.01 0.68 14.83
N ALA A 377 17.57 1.23 15.92
CA ALA A 377 18.55 0.53 16.73
C ALA A 377 18.05 -0.83 17.25
N CYS A 378 16.76 -0.93 17.59
CA CYS A 378 16.13 -2.18 18.02
C CYS A 378 16.13 -3.26 16.92
N ALA A 379 15.84 -2.89 15.67
CA ALA A 379 15.88 -3.82 14.54
C ALA A 379 17.31 -4.33 14.28
N ARG A 380 18.33 -3.46 14.37
CA ARG A 380 19.73 -3.88 14.24
C ARG A 380 20.13 -4.90 15.30
N ALA A 381 19.80 -4.59 16.56
CA ALA A 381 20.09 -5.47 17.68
C ALA A 381 19.37 -6.83 17.55
N LEU A 382 18.15 -6.83 17.01
CA LEU A 382 17.40 -8.05 16.74
C LEU A 382 18.09 -8.90 15.65
N VAL A 383 18.46 -8.30 14.52
CA VAL A 383 19.18 -9.01 13.45
C VAL A 383 20.48 -9.61 13.95
N GLU A 384 21.28 -8.83 14.68
CA GLU A 384 22.54 -9.29 15.28
C GLU A 384 22.34 -10.47 16.23
N ARG A 385 21.29 -10.43 17.06
CA ARG A 385 20.96 -11.51 17.98
C ARG A 385 20.53 -12.77 17.25
N LEU A 386 19.55 -12.66 16.33
CA LEU A 386 19.04 -13.81 15.58
C LEU A 386 20.14 -14.48 14.75
N ALA A 387 20.98 -13.69 14.07
CA ALA A 387 22.10 -14.20 13.30
C ALA A 387 23.14 -14.93 14.18
N ARG A 388 23.42 -14.41 15.37
CA ARG A 388 24.38 -15.01 16.31
C ARG A 388 23.91 -16.35 16.87
N GLU A 389 22.61 -16.51 17.09
CA GLU A 389 22.03 -17.73 17.67
C GLU A 389 21.81 -18.85 16.63
N CYS A 390 21.87 -18.54 15.34
CA CYS A 390 21.70 -19.52 14.27
C CYS A 390 22.91 -20.44 14.10
N VAL A 391 22.64 -21.71 13.82
CA VAL A 391 23.67 -22.76 13.63
C VAL A 391 24.48 -22.61 12.35
N ALA A 392 24.02 -21.78 11.42
CA ALA A 392 24.65 -21.50 10.14
C ALA A 392 24.42 -20.03 9.75
N PRO A 393 25.21 -19.46 8.83
CA PRO A 393 25.04 -18.07 8.41
C PRO A 393 23.64 -17.81 7.87
N VAL A 394 23.02 -16.69 8.26
CA VAL A 394 21.71 -16.26 7.75
C VAL A 394 21.89 -15.24 6.64
N PHE A 395 21.09 -15.33 5.58
CA PHE A 395 21.06 -14.30 4.55
C PHE A 395 20.48 -13.00 5.11
N CYS A 396 21.14 -11.87 4.88
CA CYS A 396 20.61 -10.58 5.29
C CYS A 396 20.51 -9.66 4.09
N GLU A 397 19.28 -9.29 3.72
CA GLU A 397 19.00 -8.38 2.61
C GLU A 397 18.35 -7.09 3.11
N TRP A 398 19.06 -5.98 2.94
CA TRP A 398 18.66 -4.65 3.41
C TRP A 398 17.83 -3.86 2.39
N GLY A 399 17.35 -4.50 1.33
CA GLY A 399 16.42 -3.89 0.37
C GLY A 399 16.98 -2.65 -0.35
N ALA A 400 18.28 -2.59 -0.68
CA ALA A 400 18.91 -1.44 -1.32
C ALA A 400 18.20 -1.01 -2.62
N ALA A 401 17.71 -1.97 -3.41
CA ALA A 401 16.91 -1.69 -4.59
C ALA A 401 15.59 -0.98 -4.23
N GLN A 402 14.87 -1.47 -3.21
CA GLN A 402 13.63 -0.88 -2.72
C GLN A 402 13.85 0.51 -2.11
N GLN A 403 14.94 0.70 -1.36
CA GLN A 403 15.31 2.01 -0.84
C GLN A 403 15.58 3.01 -1.98
N LEU A 404 16.28 2.59 -3.04
CA LEU A 404 16.49 3.43 -4.22
C LEU A 404 15.18 3.72 -4.97
N GLU A 405 14.27 2.75 -5.11
CA GLU A 405 12.92 2.99 -5.66
C GLU A 405 12.18 4.08 -4.88
N GLN A 406 12.23 4.00 -3.55
CA GLN A 406 11.56 4.95 -2.67
C GLN A 406 12.17 6.36 -2.80
N VAL A 407 13.50 6.45 -2.87
CA VAL A 407 14.21 7.72 -3.15
C VAL A 407 13.70 8.35 -4.45
N VAL A 408 13.57 7.55 -5.50
CA VAL A 408 13.09 8.02 -6.82
C VAL A 408 11.62 8.42 -6.74
N GLN A 409 10.79 7.62 -6.07
CA GLN A 409 9.37 7.91 -5.87
C GLN A 409 9.15 9.26 -5.18
N GLU A 410 9.90 9.54 -4.11
CA GLU A 410 9.81 10.80 -3.40
C GLU A 410 10.35 11.99 -4.23
N ALA A 411 11.41 11.78 -5.01
CA ALA A 411 11.89 12.79 -5.95
C ALA A 411 10.83 13.11 -7.03
N PHE A 412 10.13 12.10 -7.55
CA PHE A 412 9.00 12.30 -8.45
C PHE A 412 7.84 13.02 -7.79
N ASN A 413 7.49 12.70 -6.54
CA ASN A 413 6.43 13.40 -5.80
C ASN A 413 6.74 14.91 -5.65
N ALA A 414 8.00 15.27 -5.45
CA ALA A 414 8.45 16.67 -5.40
C ALA A 414 8.43 17.35 -6.78
N LEU A 415 8.90 16.66 -7.83
CA LEU A 415 8.92 17.16 -9.20
C LEU A 415 7.50 17.36 -9.77
N CYS A 416 6.61 16.41 -9.52
CA CYS A 416 5.23 16.34 -10.03
C CYS A 416 4.29 17.30 -9.31
N ASN A 417 4.67 18.57 -9.24
CA ASN A 417 3.82 19.63 -8.71
C ASN A 417 2.54 19.81 -9.57
N LYS A 418 1.57 20.57 -9.04
CA LYS A 418 0.26 20.80 -9.69
C LYS A 418 0.37 21.27 -11.14
N ARG A 419 1.35 22.12 -11.46
CA ARG A 419 1.57 22.64 -12.83
C ARG A 419 2.09 21.56 -13.76
N PHE A 420 3.11 20.82 -13.32
CA PHE A 420 3.69 19.72 -14.09
C PHE A 420 2.66 18.63 -14.37
N MET A 421 1.89 18.23 -13.34
CA MET A 421 0.86 17.19 -13.46
C MET A 421 -0.32 17.62 -14.33
N SER A 422 -0.72 18.89 -14.27
CA SER A 422 -1.76 19.44 -15.15
C SER A 422 -1.35 19.36 -16.63
N ALA A 423 -0.12 19.75 -16.95
CA ALA A 423 0.45 19.64 -18.29
C ALA A 423 0.54 18.18 -18.77
N LEU A 424 1.11 17.30 -17.93
CA LEU A 424 1.26 15.87 -18.22
C LEU A 424 -0.10 15.21 -18.51
N THR A 425 -1.08 15.43 -17.65
CA THR A 425 -2.44 14.86 -17.77
C THR A 425 -3.15 15.37 -19.01
N SER A 426 -3.11 16.69 -19.22
CA SER A 426 -3.83 17.33 -20.33
C SER A 426 -3.25 16.92 -21.68
N LEU A 427 -1.91 16.92 -21.81
CA LEU A 427 -1.23 16.55 -23.04
C LEU A 427 -1.40 15.05 -23.34
N THR A 428 -1.24 14.18 -22.34
CA THR A 428 -1.47 12.73 -22.48
C THR A 428 -2.90 12.45 -22.95
N GLY A 429 -3.89 13.08 -22.30
CA GLY A 429 -5.30 12.93 -22.68
C GLY A 429 -5.59 13.47 -24.08
N HIS A 430 -4.95 14.59 -24.47
CA HIS A 430 -5.10 15.16 -25.81
C HIS A 430 -4.52 14.23 -26.88
N LEU A 431 -3.25 13.83 -26.78
CA LEU A 431 -2.56 13.02 -27.80
C LEU A 431 -3.24 11.67 -28.02
N ARG A 432 -3.72 11.03 -26.96
CA ARG A 432 -4.45 9.75 -27.06
C ARG A 432 -5.76 9.84 -27.85
N ARG A 433 -6.32 11.04 -28.04
CA ARG A 433 -7.52 11.27 -28.85
C ARG A 433 -7.21 11.58 -30.32
N GLN A 434 -5.94 11.79 -30.68
CA GLN A 434 -5.54 12.17 -32.02
C GLN A 434 -5.34 10.96 -32.93
N ARG A 435 -6.44 10.46 -33.50
CA ARG A 435 -6.43 9.28 -34.41
C ARG A 435 -5.59 9.46 -35.67
N ALA A 436 -5.38 10.70 -36.13
CA ALA A 436 -4.51 10.98 -37.27
C ALA A 436 -3.04 10.79 -36.88
N LEU A 437 -2.61 11.46 -35.80
CA LEU A 437 -1.26 11.34 -35.26
C LEU A 437 -0.90 9.89 -34.91
N ILE A 438 -1.80 9.16 -34.24
CA ILE A 438 -1.57 7.75 -33.89
C ILE A 438 -1.36 6.89 -35.16
N ARG A 439 -2.13 7.14 -36.22
CA ARG A 439 -1.96 6.41 -37.50
C ARG A 439 -0.61 6.72 -38.14
N GLU A 440 -0.18 7.98 -38.12
CA GLU A 440 1.14 8.37 -38.63
C GLU A 440 2.30 7.82 -37.79
N MET A 441 2.08 7.59 -36.51
CA MET A 441 3.04 6.96 -35.60
C MET A 441 2.95 5.41 -35.63
N ASN A 442 2.40 4.82 -36.69
CA ASN A 442 2.25 3.37 -36.86
C ASN A 442 1.48 2.68 -35.72
N GLY A 443 0.45 3.35 -35.18
CA GLY A 443 -0.36 2.83 -34.09
C GLY A 443 0.23 3.07 -32.69
N ASP A 444 1.45 3.61 -32.60
CA ASP A 444 2.08 3.97 -31.33
C ASP A 444 1.28 5.07 -30.63
N THR A 445 0.77 4.74 -29.44
CA THR A 445 -0.16 5.57 -28.69
C THR A 445 0.51 5.99 -27.38
N CYS A 446 0.44 7.30 -27.07
CA CYS A 446 0.93 7.85 -25.81
C CYS A 446 0.45 6.98 -24.61
N PRO A 447 1.37 6.42 -23.79
CA PRO A 447 0.99 5.49 -22.72
C PRO A 447 0.08 6.15 -21.67
N LYS A 448 -0.72 5.34 -20.96
CA LYS A 448 -1.42 5.81 -19.76
C LYS A 448 -0.45 5.81 -18.58
N PHE A 449 -0.71 6.67 -17.61
CA PHE A 449 -0.04 6.64 -16.33
C PHE A 449 -1.00 6.57 -15.14
N GLU A 450 -0.50 6.05 -14.03
CA GLU A 450 -1.13 6.05 -12.72
C GLU A 450 -0.48 7.16 -11.88
N GLU A 451 -1.31 8.05 -11.32
CA GLU A 451 -0.84 9.15 -10.48
C GLU A 451 -0.25 8.59 -9.17
N GLY A 452 0.89 9.13 -8.76
CA GLY A 452 1.62 8.65 -7.58
C GLY A 452 2.54 7.45 -7.84
N GLN A 453 2.58 6.87 -9.05
CA GLN A 453 3.52 5.79 -9.38
C GLN A 453 4.64 6.26 -10.32
N TRP A 454 5.85 6.41 -9.78
CA TRP A 454 6.98 6.99 -10.52
C TRP A 454 7.31 6.22 -11.79
N ARG A 455 7.29 4.88 -11.76
CA ARG A 455 7.57 4.02 -12.92
C ARG A 455 6.61 4.27 -14.07
N SER A 456 5.33 4.44 -13.73
CA SER A 456 4.30 4.69 -14.74
C SER A 456 4.43 6.08 -15.34
N MET A 457 4.84 7.08 -14.55
CA MET A 457 5.12 8.44 -15.03
C MET A 457 6.38 8.47 -15.89
N ALA A 458 7.49 7.89 -15.41
CA ALA A 458 8.75 7.78 -16.14
C ALA A 458 8.58 7.17 -17.53
N ARG A 459 7.77 6.10 -17.66
CA ARG A 459 7.44 5.49 -18.96
C ARG A 459 6.78 6.48 -19.93
N VAL A 460 5.89 7.35 -19.44
CA VAL A 460 5.26 8.39 -20.27
C VAL A 460 6.26 9.49 -20.62
N LEU A 461 7.10 9.93 -19.67
CA LEU A 461 8.15 10.92 -19.91
C LEU A 461 9.16 10.42 -20.94
N GLN A 462 9.56 9.15 -20.87
CA GLN A 462 10.45 8.52 -21.84
C GLN A 462 9.82 8.54 -23.25
N TRP A 463 8.54 8.16 -23.37
CA TRP A 463 7.83 8.23 -24.64
C TRP A 463 7.77 9.66 -25.21
N PHE A 464 7.58 10.66 -24.35
CA PHE A 464 7.65 12.07 -24.76
C PHE A 464 9.03 12.46 -25.30
N ALA A 465 10.11 12.02 -24.65
CA ALA A 465 11.47 12.28 -25.12
C ALA A 465 11.76 11.59 -26.46
N GLU A 466 11.42 10.31 -26.61
CA GLU A 466 11.65 9.52 -27.82
C GLU A 466 10.87 10.07 -29.04
N LYS A 467 9.64 10.55 -28.82
CA LYS A 467 8.76 11.03 -29.90
C LYS A 467 8.77 12.56 -30.04
N ARG A 468 9.60 13.27 -29.28
CA ARG A 468 9.63 14.74 -29.16
C ARG A 468 9.51 15.47 -30.49
N VAL A 469 10.34 15.13 -31.48
CA VAL A 469 10.38 15.83 -32.76
C VAL A 469 9.02 15.80 -33.47
N ARG A 470 8.36 14.64 -33.51
CA ARG A 470 7.02 14.53 -34.14
C ARG A 470 5.96 15.25 -33.33
N LEU A 471 6.03 15.15 -32.01
CA LEU A 471 5.05 15.75 -31.10
C LEU A 471 5.10 17.27 -31.12
N ILE A 472 6.30 17.86 -31.10
CA ILE A 472 6.47 19.32 -31.18
C ILE A 472 5.94 19.81 -32.52
N ARG A 473 6.29 19.16 -33.64
CA ARG A 473 5.74 19.51 -34.96
C ARG A 473 4.21 19.48 -34.97
N PHE A 474 3.61 18.44 -34.38
CA PHE A 474 2.16 18.33 -34.26
C PHE A 474 1.55 19.46 -33.41
N ILE A 475 2.21 19.82 -32.30
CA ILE A 475 1.77 20.90 -31.41
C ILE A 475 1.86 22.25 -32.12
N GLU A 476 2.90 22.49 -32.91
CA GLU A 476 3.07 23.71 -33.72
C GLU A 476 2.01 23.82 -34.82
N GLU A 477 1.69 22.70 -35.49
CA GLU A 477 0.67 22.59 -36.54
C GLU A 477 -0.74 22.81 -35.98
N THR A 478 -1.06 22.26 -34.81
CA THR A 478 -2.44 22.21 -34.29
C THR A 478 -2.72 23.22 -33.17
N ARG A 479 -1.68 23.80 -32.57
CA ARG A 479 -1.74 24.76 -31.46
C ARG A 479 -2.77 24.40 -30.38
N PRO A 480 -2.66 23.21 -29.76
CA PRO A 480 -3.63 22.79 -28.77
C PRO A 480 -3.52 23.66 -27.51
N ALA A 481 -4.65 24.05 -26.93
CA ALA A 481 -4.69 24.88 -25.72
C ALA A 481 -4.01 24.26 -24.49
N CYS A 482 -3.74 22.95 -24.52
CA CYS A 482 -3.05 22.21 -23.47
C CYS A 482 -1.55 22.02 -23.72
N ALA A 483 -0.99 22.66 -24.76
CA ALA A 483 0.44 22.58 -25.07
C ALA A 483 1.27 23.14 -23.89
N PRO A 484 2.20 22.35 -23.32
CA PRO A 484 3.12 22.87 -22.33
C PRO A 484 4.20 23.74 -22.97
N GLY A 485 4.79 24.63 -22.17
CA GLY A 485 5.90 25.49 -22.61
C GLY A 485 7.22 24.73 -22.77
N LEU A 486 8.23 25.43 -23.29
CA LEU A 486 9.56 24.87 -23.54
C LEU A 486 10.25 24.41 -22.25
N GLU A 487 9.99 25.08 -21.13
CA GLU A 487 10.54 24.76 -19.81
C GLU A 487 10.14 23.34 -19.36
N TRP A 488 8.92 22.93 -19.71
CA TRP A 488 8.42 21.60 -19.39
C TRP A 488 9.15 20.54 -20.21
N TRP A 489 9.32 20.76 -21.52
CA TRP A 489 10.02 19.81 -22.40
C TRP A 489 11.48 19.63 -22.02
N VAL A 490 12.17 20.73 -21.69
CA VAL A 490 13.56 20.69 -21.22
C VAL A 490 13.66 19.91 -19.90
N THR A 491 12.75 20.16 -18.95
CA THR A 491 12.69 19.39 -17.68
C THR A 491 12.45 17.89 -17.94
N VAL A 492 11.55 17.52 -18.85
CA VAL A 492 11.29 16.11 -19.19
C VAL A 492 12.54 15.41 -19.73
N LEU A 493 13.32 16.07 -20.58
CA LEU A 493 14.56 15.50 -21.12
C LEU A 493 15.60 15.28 -20.02
N ALA A 494 15.81 16.28 -19.17
CA ALA A 494 16.75 16.21 -18.04
C ALA A 494 16.35 15.13 -17.01
N VAL A 495 15.06 15.00 -16.71
CA VAL A 495 14.57 13.97 -15.78
C VAL A 495 14.77 12.57 -16.35
N ASN A 496 14.51 12.36 -17.65
CA ASN A 496 14.74 11.05 -18.27
C ASN A 496 16.21 10.63 -18.24
N SER A 497 17.16 11.54 -18.48
CA SER A 497 18.59 11.19 -18.46
C SER A 497 19.07 10.75 -17.06
N VAL A 498 18.53 11.35 -16.00
CA VAL A 498 18.74 10.89 -14.60
C VAL A 498 18.09 9.51 -14.38
N VAL A 499 16.84 9.34 -14.80
CA VAL A 499 16.07 8.10 -14.61
C VAL A 499 16.69 6.91 -15.36
N ASP A 500 17.31 7.13 -16.52
CA ASP A 500 18.01 6.08 -17.26
C ASP A 500 19.18 5.50 -16.45
N ARG A 501 19.96 6.35 -15.78
CA ARG A 501 21.05 5.91 -14.88
C ARG A 501 20.52 5.15 -13.67
N VAL A 502 19.44 5.64 -13.09
CA VAL A 502 18.72 4.96 -11.99
C VAL A 502 18.23 3.58 -12.41
N ASN A 503 17.61 3.45 -13.58
CA ASN A 503 17.10 2.16 -14.08
C ASN A 503 18.22 1.15 -14.32
N VAL A 504 19.36 1.59 -14.85
CA VAL A 504 20.55 0.75 -14.99
C VAL A 504 21.02 0.26 -13.61
N THR A 505 21.14 1.14 -12.62
CA THR A 505 21.56 0.76 -11.27
C THR A 505 20.57 -0.19 -10.61
N LEU A 506 19.27 0.06 -10.72
CA LEU A 506 18.22 -0.83 -10.21
C LEU A 506 18.27 -2.21 -10.85
N ALA A 507 18.58 -2.31 -12.15
CA ALA A 507 18.76 -3.60 -12.82
C ALA A 507 19.97 -4.37 -12.26
N HIS A 508 21.07 -3.67 -11.92
CA HIS A 508 22.23 -4.28 -11.27
C HIS A 508 21.91 -4.70 -9.83
N LEU A 509 21.24 -3.85 -9.04
CA LEU A 509 20.88 -4.17 -7.65
C LEU A 509 19.93 -5.38 -7.56
N ARG A 510 19.05 -5.57 -8.55
CA ARG A 510 18.15 -6.73 -8.67
C ARG A 510 18.79 -7.94 -9.34
N GLY A 511 20.03 -7.82 -9.80
CA GLY A 511 20.72 -8.86 -10.52
C GLY A 511 21.09 -10.05 -9.63
N PRO A 512 21.11 -11.28 -10.19
CA PRO A 512 21.35 -12.52 -9.44
C PRO A 512 22.76 -12.69 -8.85
N ILE A 513 23.68 -11.73 -9.04
CA ILE A 513 25.12 -11.85 -8.70
C ILE A 513 25.59 -10.67 -7.83
N THR A 514 24.67 -9.92 -7.24
CA THR A 514 25.04 -8.71 -6.51
C THR A 514 25.34 -9.06 -5.06
N GLN A 515 26.60 -9.39 -4.80
CA GLN A 515 27.19 -9.40 -3.45
C GLN A 515 27.04 -7.99 -2.82
N VAL A 516 26.87 -7.86 -1.51
CA VAL A 516 26.69 -6.54 -0.86
C VAL A 516 27.83 -5.56 -1.11
N ALA A 517 29.08 -6.04 -1.20
CA ALA A 517 30.21 -5.20 -1.61
C ALA A 517 29.95 -4.54 -2.98
N ARG A 518 29.28 -5.24 -3.90
CA ARG A 518 28.83 -4.71 -5.19
C ARG A 518 27.59 -3.83 -5.09
N GLN A 519 26.72 -4.00 -4.10
CA GLN A 519 25.54 -3.12 -3.92
C GLN A 519 25.96 -1.68 -3.61
N ARG A 520 26.89 -1.51 -2.66
CA ARG A 520 27.50 -0.21 -2.37
C ARG A 520 28.19 0.36 -3.61
N GLU A 521 29.03 -0.44 -4.29
CA GLU A 521 29.72 0.01 -5.50
C GLU A 521 28.73 0.47 -6.57
N CYS A 522 27.61 -0.24 -6.76
CA CYS A 522 26.54 0.15 -7.69
C CYS A 522 25.90 1.49 -7.31
N LEU A 523 25.58 1.70 -6.03
CA LEU A 523 25.00 2.95 -5.54
C LEU A 523 25.99 4.11 -5.60
N MET A 524 27.24 3.91 -5.19
CA MET A 524 28.29 4.93 -5.30
C MET A 524 28.59 5.28 -6.74
N LYS A 525 28.58 4.28 -7.65
CA LYS A 525 28.68 4.54 -9.09
C LYS A 525 27.51 5.38 -9.60
N LEU A 526 26.28 5.10 -9.17
CA LEU A 526 25.13 5.96 -9.50
C LEU A 526 25.34 7.39 -9.05
N VAL A 527 25.78 7.59 -7.80
CA VAL A 527 26.07 8.92 -7.22
C VAL A 527 27.13 9.64 -8.06
N THR A 528 28.24 8.98 -8.41
CA THR A 528 29.30 9.53 -9.24
C THR A 528 28.81 9.85 -10.66
N ASP A 529 28.08 8.94 -11.30
CA ASP A 529 27.56 9.11 -12.65
C ASP A 529 26.57 10.29 -12.72
N LEU A 530 25.69 10.42 -11.72
CA LEU A 530 24.73 11.54 -11.64
C LEU A 530 25.42 12.87 -11.29
N ALA A 531 26.41 12.86 -10.40
CA ALA A 531 27.19 14.06 -10.08
C ALA A 531 27.95 14.57 -11.32
N ALA A 532 28.59 13.66 -12.06
CA ALA A 532 29.27 13.98 -13.32
C ALA A 532 28.30 14.48 -14.39
N LEU A 533 27.09 13.91 -14.47
CA LEU A 533 26.05 14.31 -15.42
C LEU A 533 25.48 15.71 -15.12
N THR A 534 25.37 16.08 -13.85
CA THR A 534 24.65 17.30 -13.42
C THR A 534 25.58 18.45 -13.02
N GLY A 535 26.85 18.14 -12.74
CA GLY A 535 27.80 19.08 -12.15
C GLY A 535 27.67 19.23 -10.63
N ALA A 536 26.92 18.34 -9.96
CA ALA A 536 26.78 18.37 -8.50
C ALA A 536 28.12 18.09 -7.81
N LEU A 537 28.36 18.77 -6.69
CA LEU A 537 29.56 18.63 -5.87
C LEU A 537 29.22 17.96 -4.54
N GLY A 538 30.07 17.04 -4.10
CA GLY A 538 29.94 16.36 -2.81
C GLY A 538 30.34 14.89 -2.85
N PRO A 539 30.28 14.19 -1.70
CA PRO A 539 29.86 14.71 -0.39
C PRO A 539 30.86 15.74 0.17
N LEU A 540 30.37 16.88 0.63
CA LEU A 540 31.16 18.00 1.14
C LEU A 540 31.54 17.81 2.62
N THR A 541 32.80 18.09 2.95
CA THR A 541 33.24 18.16 4.36
C THR A 541 32.66 19.38 5.07
N ALA A 542 32.68 19.37 6.41
CA ALA A 542 32.20 20.50 7.22
C ALA A 542 32.91 21.82 6.86
N SER A 543 34.19 21.79 6.49
CA SER A 543 34.93 22.99 6.05
C SER A 543 34.54 23.46 4.66
N GLN A 544 34.18 22.54 3.75
CA GLN A 544 33.73 22.88 2.40
C GLN A 544 32.30 23.47 2.38
N ARG A 545 31.45 23.10 3.33
CA ARG A 545 30.09 23.68 3.47
C ARG A 545 30.11 25.18 3.74
N VAL A 546 31.11 25.67 4.48
CA VAL A 546 31.24 27.11 4.78
C VAL A 546 31.54 27.94 3.53
N SER A 547 32.12 27.33 2.49
CA SER A 547 32.42 27.96 1.21
C SER A 547 31.33 27.85 0.14
N VAL A 548 30.18 27.22 0.46
CA VAL A 548 29.07 27.09 -0.50
C VAL A 548 28.37 28.44 -0.66
N ALA A 549 28.04 28.80 -1.89
CA ALA A 549 27.33 30.05 -2.15
C ALA A 549 25.88 29.96 -1.66
N GLN A 550 25.35 31.05 -1.09
CA GLN A 550 23.95 31.09 -0.62
C GLN A 550 22.91 30.84 -1.72
N SER A 551 23.30 30.95 -3.00
CA SER A 551 22.46 30.70 -4.17
C SER A 551 22.44 29.24 -4.61
N ASP A 552 23.30 28.38 -4.07
CA ASP A 552 23.39 26.98 -4.47
C ASP A 552 22.27 26.16 -3.83
N TYR A 553 21.82 25.13 -4.54
CA TYR A 553 20.88 24.16 -3.98
C TYR A 553 21.66 23.18 -3.10
N GLU A 554 21.13 22.88 -1.92
CA GLU A 554 21.74 21.94 -0.99
C GLU A 554 20.75 20.83 -0.61
N VAL A 555 21.18 19.57 -0.73
CA VAL A 555 20.49 18.43 -0.14
C VAL A 555 21.52 17.51 0.50
N GLY A 556 21.42 17.34 1.82
CA GLY A 556 22.39 16.55 2.57
C GLY A 556 23.79 17.15 2.50
N ASP A 557 24.76 16.34 2.05
CA ASP A 557 26.16 16.76 1.90
C ASP A 557 26.51 17.14 0.45
N PHE A 558 25.53 17.34 -0.41
CA PHE A 558 25.74 17.66 -1.82
C PHE A 558 25.18 19.02 -2.18
N THR A 559 25.84 19.69 -3.12
CA THR A 559 25.42 20.99 -3.63
C THR A 559 25.40 21.00 -5.14
N LEU A 560 24.56 21.86 -5.71
CA LEU A 560 24.47 22.07 -7.14
C LEU A 560 24.19 23.55 -7.40
N SER A 561 24.99 24.19 -8.24
CA SER A 561 24.77 25.60 -8.57
C SER A 561 23.71 25.78 -9.66
N PRO A 562 23.02 26.94 -9.71
CA PRO A 562 22.12 27.27 -10.81
C PRO A 562 22.80 27.20 -12.18
N ASP A 563 24.06 27.64 -12.28
CA ASP A 563 24.82 27.63 -13.54
C ASP A 563 25.16 26.21 -14.02
N ALA A 564 25.53 25.32 -13.09
CA ALA A 564 25.76 23.91 -13.40
C ALA A 564 24.46 23.24 -13.86
N THR A 565 23.34 23.54 -13.20
CA THR A 565 22.03 23.04 -13.60
C THR A 565 21.62 23.55 -14.98
N LEU A 566 21.85 24.83 -15.28
CA LEU A 566 21.57 25.42 -16.58
C LEU A 566 22.40 24.73 -17.68
N SER A 567 23.67 24.44 -17.39
CA SER A 567 24.56 23.69 -18.28
C SER A 567 24.03 22.28 -18.52
N PHE A 568 23.64 21.57 -17.46
CA PHE A 568 23.02 20.25 -17.55
C PHE A 568 21.73 20.25 -18.40
N LEU A 569 20.87 21.27 -18.27
CA LEU A 569 19.67 21.40 -19.12
C LEU A 569 20.05 21.54 -20.60
N LYS A 570 21.11 22.29 -20.92
CA LYS A 570 21.62 22.47 -22.29
C LYS A 570 22.24 21.19 -22.85
N GLU A 571 22.86 20.37 -22.01
CA GLU A 571 23.49 19.10 -22.42
C GLU A 571 22.49 18.06 -22.95
N GLN A 572 21.18 18.26 -22.77
CA GLN A 572 20.14 17.38 -23.31
C GLN A 572 19.98 17.46 -24.85
N GLY A 573 20.84 18.24 -25.52
CA GLY A 573 20.98 18.30 -26.98
C GLY A 573 20.51 19.62 -27.59
N SER A 574 20.65 19.73 -28.91
CA SER A 574 20.45 21.01 -29.65
C SER A 574 19.11 21.70 -29.41
N PHE A 575 18.02 20.93 -29.30
CA PHE A 575 16.71 21.48 -28.93
C PHE A 575 16.73 22.13 -27.55
N ALA A 576 17.36 21.48 -26.55
CA ALA A 576 17.39 21.99 -25.20
C ALA A 576 18.29 23.23 -25.09
N ILE A 577 19.41 23.27 -25.82
CA ILE A 577 20.25 24.48 -25.96
C ILE A 577 19.39 25.67 -26.42
N ASN A 578 18.73 25.54 -27.57
CA ASN A 578 17.92 26.61 -28.15
C ASN A 578 16.75 27.01 -27.24
N ALA A 579 16.10 26.02 -26.61
CA ALA A 579 14.98 26.26 -25.71
C ALA A 579 15.43 26.99 -24.44
N VAL A 580 16.54 26.59 -23.84
CA VAL A 580 17.09 27.23 -22.64
C VAL A 580 17.56 28.65 -22.97
N ASP A 581 18.29 28.87 -24.07
CA ASP A 581 18.75 30.21 -24.47
C ASP A 581 17.55 31.16 -24.66
N TYR A 582 16.51 30.70 -25.35
CA TYR A 582 15.28 31.46 -25.51
C TYR A 582 14.57 31.73 -24.18
N LEU A 583 14.50 30.75 -23.27
CA LEU A 583 13.87 30.92 -21.96
C LEU A 583 14.65 31.89 -21.07
N VAL A 584 15.98 31.87 -21.10
CA VAL A 584 16.83 32.81 -20.35
C VAL A 584 16.55 34.24 -20.80
N GLU A 585 16.47 34.48 -22.11
CA GLU A 585 16.26 35.82 -22.67
C GLU A 585 14.81 36.30 -22.53
N SER A 586 13.84 35.42 -22.83
CA SER A 586 12.44 35.82 -23.02
C SER A 586 11.54 35.48 -21.83
N TYR A 587 11.87 34.47 -21.03
CA TYR A 587 11.04 33.98 -19.92
C TYR A 587 11.88 33.55 -18.70
N PRO A 588 12.71 34.44 -18.13
CA PRO A 588 13.70 34.08 -17.11
C PRO A 588 13.08 33.41 -15.88
N ALA A 589 11.87 33.80 -15.48
CA ALA A 589 11.16 33.15 -14.36
C ALA A 589 10.76 31.69 -14.67
N CYS A 590 10.43 31.36 -15.92
CA CYS A 590 10.13 29.98 -16.32
C CYS A 590 11.41 29.15 -16.43
N CYS A 591 12.50 29.76 -16.91
CA CYS A 591 13.82 29.13 -16.91
C CYS A 591 14.25 28.79 -15.48
N GLN A 592 14.15 29.76 -14.57
CA GLN A 592 14.50 29.58 -13.16
C GLN A 592 13.69 28.46 -12.51
N ALA A 593 12.38 28.40 -12.74
CA ALA A 593 11.55 27.33 -12.20
C ALA A 593 11.94 25.92 -12.73
N SER A 594 12.39 25.84 -13.99
CA SER A 594 12.92 24.61 -14.59
C SER A 594 14.25 24.21 -13.94
N VAL A 595 15.13 25.18 -13.71
CA VAL A 595 16.40 25.01 -13.00
C VAL A 595 16.14 24.54 -11.57
N ASP A 596 15.30 25.24 -10.81
CA ASP A 596 14.94 24.88 -9.43
C ASP A 596 14.41 23.44 -9.36
N SER A 597 13.41 23.10 -10.18
CA SER A 597 12.78 21.78 -10.14
C SER A 597 13.74 20.66 -10.51
N THR A 598 14.60 20.89 -11.51
CA THR A 598 15.57 19.89 -11.98
C THR A 598 16.72 19.71 -10.98
N ALA A 599 17.21 20.80 -10.39
CA ALA A 599 18.25 20.77 -9.38
C ALA A 599 17.79 19.97 -8.15
N HIS A 600 16.61 20.28 -7.60
CA HIS A 600 16.06 19.56 -6.45
C HIS A 600 15.82 18.08 -6.77
N PHE A 601 15.31 17.77 -7.97
CA PHE A 601 15.07 16.38 -8.38
C PHE A 601 16.38 15.57 -8.43
N ALA A 602 17.39 16.07 -9.13
CA ALA A 602 18.66 15.37 -9.26
C ALA A 602 19.42 15.28 -7.94
N LEU A 603 19.52 16.39 -7.20
CA LEU A 603 20.27 16.46 -5.95
C LEU A 603 19.63 15.60 -4.85
N SER A 604 18.28 15.52 -4.82
CA SER A 604 17.56 14.59 -3.94
C SER A 604 17.94 13.13 -4.21
N ILE A 605 18.00 12.70 -5.48
CA ILE A 605 18.40 11.34 -5.82
C ILE A 605 19.86 11.09 -5.45
N ILE A 606 20.78 12.01 -5.79
CA ILE A 606 22.22 11.90 -5.50
C ILE A 606 22.46 11.77 -3.99
N ALA A 607 21.99 12.73 -3.20
CA ALA A 607 22.25 12.79 -1.77
C ALA A 607 21.66 11.59 -1.03
N ARG A 608 20.45 11.17 -1.42
CA ARG A 608 19.76 10.06 -0.75
C ARG A 608 20.27 8.70 -1.21
N ALA A 609 20.64 8.52 -2.48
CA ALA A 609 21.31 7.30 -2.93
C ALA A 609 22.67 7.12 -2.24
N HIS A 610 23.43 8.21 -2.05
CA HIS A 610 24.65 8.20 -1.24
C HIS A 610 24.37 7.77 0.20
N ARG A 611 23.32 8.32 0.82
CA ARG A 611 22.91 7.93 2.17
C ARG A 611 22.56 6.44 2.27
N VAL A 612 21.79 5.89 1.32
CA VAL A 612 21.48 4.45 1.24
C VAL A 612 22.77 3.63 1.16
N ALA A 613 23.76 4.07 0.40
CA ALA A 613 25.06 3.39 0.31
C ALA A 613 25.80 3.37 1.65
N VAL A 614 25.84 4.50 2.36
CA VAL A 614 26.50 4.63 3.67
C VAL A 614 25.78 3.82 4.76
N ASP A 615 24.45 3.93 4.83
CA ASP A 615 23.65 3.20 5.82
C ASP A 615 23.74 1.67 5.60
N SER A 616 23.92 1.23 4.35
CA SER A 616 24.19 -0.18 4.04
C SER A 616 25.52 -0.67 4.63
N ASP A 617 26.56 0.16 4.70
CA ASP A 617 27.83 -0.22 5.33
C ASP A 617 27.70 -0.36 6.85
N GLU A 618 27.05 0.62 7.50
CA GLU A 618 26.85 0.61 8.94
C GLU A 618 26.13 -0.66 9.39
N ASN A 619 25.08 -1.06 8.66
CA ASN A 619 24.30 -2.26 8.96
C ASN A 619 25.06 -3.59 8.73
N ASN A 620 26.11 -3.60 7.91
CA ASN A 620 26.88 -4.81 7.61
C ASN A 620 28.17 -4.93 8.42
N SER A 621 28.68 -3.84 8.99
CA SER A 621 29.96 -3.84 9.71
C SER A 621 29.97 -4.64 11.03
N SER A 622 28.80 -5.00 11.58
CA SER A 622 28.68 -5.58 12.93
C SER A 622 28.28 -7.06 13.00
N THR A 623 27.92 -7.72 11.89
CA THR A 623 27.39 -9.10 11.92
C THR A 623 28.35 -10.13 11.33
N THR A 624 29.01 -10.92 12.20
CA THR A 624 29.98 -11.95 11.79
C THR A 624 29.35 -13.24 11.24
N ASN A 625 28.04 -13.44 11.41
CA ASN A 625 27.31 -14.66 10.98
C ASN A 625 26.18 -14.37 9.96
N THR A 626 26.29 -13.28 9.20
CA THR A 626 25.38 -12.96 8.10
C THR A 626 26.06 -13.19 6.75
N SER A 627 25.29 -13.73 5.80
CA SER A 627 25.67 -13.80 4.39
C SER A 627 24.88 -12.75 3.63
N THR A 628 25.55 -12.01 2.76
CA THR A 628 25.00 -10.75 2.26
C THR A 628 24.37 -10.85 0.86
N SER A 629 24.43 -12.01 0.22
CA SER A 629 23.88 -12.22 -1.12
C SER A 629 22.99 -13.45 -1.10
N VAL A 630 21.70 -13.24 -1.39
CA VAL A 630 20.77 -14.35 -1.59
C VAL A 630 21.08 -14.99 -2.95
N PRO A 631 21.38 -16.30 -3.02
CA PRO A 631 21.74 -16.94 -4.28
C PRO A 631 20.55 -16.99 -5.25
N PRO A 632 20.80 -17.16 -6.56
CA PRO A 632 19.74 -17.28 -7.54
C PRO A 632 18.79 -18.44 -7.23
N PHE A 633 17.48 -18.18 -7.30
CA PHE A 633 16.44 -19.18 -6.97
C PHE A 633 15.39 -19.36 -8.07
N LEU A 634 15.42 -18.55 -9.14
CA LEU A 634 14.48 -18.67 -10.27
C LEU A 634 15.02 -19.65 -11.33
N PRO A 635 14.16 -20.48 -11.95
CA PRO A 635 14.57 -21.54 -12.85
C PRO A 635 15.24 -21.02 -14.14
N ASN A 636 14.80 -19.86 -14.65
CA ASN A 636 15.39 -19.19 -15.82
C ASN A 636 16.82 -18.68 -15.59
N VAL A 637 17.21 -18.48 -14.32
CA VAL A 637 18.58 -18.13 -13.93
C VAL A 637 19.38 -19.39 -13.57
N LEU A 638 18.78 -20.30 -12.81
CA LEU A 638 19.42 -21.55 -12.38
C LEU A 638 19.85 -22.44 -13.55
N CYS A 639 19.03 -22.55 -14.61
CA CYS A 639 19.39 -23.33 -15.79
C CYS A 639 20.71 -22.85 -16.44
N LYS A 640 21.07 -21.56 -16.26
CA LYS A 640 22.29 -20.94 -16.79
C LYS A 640 23.50 -21.05 -15.83
N MET A 641 23.30 -21.48 -14.58
CA MET A 641 24.23 -21.27 -13.45
C MET A 641 25.57 -22.06 -13.36
N ARG A 642 25.98 -23.04 -14.15
CA ARG A 642 27.06 -24.02 -13.79
C ARG A 642 26.79 -24.80 -12.49
N ASN A 643 26.93 -26.13 -12.58
CA ASN A 643 26.63 -27.03 -11.46
C ASN A 643 27.54 -26.79 -10.24
N GLN A 644 28.83 -26.51 -10.47
CA GLN A 644 29.78 -26.29 -9.38
C GLN A 644 29.38 -25.12 -8.47
N VAL A 645 28.89 -24.03 -9.04
CA VAL A 645 28.45 -22.86 -8.25
C VAL A 645 27.22 -23.22 -7.43
N PHE A 646 26.25 -23.91 -8.04
CA PHE A 646 25.04 -24.35 -7.34
C PHE A 646 25.36 -25.30 -6.18
N VAL A 647 26.29 -26.23 -6.38
CA VAL A 647 26.74 -27.16 -5.33
C VAL A 647 27.36 -26.40 -4.16
N THR A 648 28.16 -25.36 -4.42
CA THR A 648 28.70 -24.50 -3.35
C THR A 648 27.58 -23.88 -2.51
N GLU A 649 26.53 -23.32 -3.14
CA GLU A 649 25.38 -22.75 -2.42
C GLU A 649 24.61 -23.81 -1.62
N LEU A 650 24.42 -25.00 -2.21
CA LEU A 650 23.80 -26.14 -1.52
C LEU A 650 24.61 -26.58 -0.30
N GLN A 651 25.94 -26.64 -0.40
CA GLN A 651 26.82 -27.01 0.70
C GLN A 651 26.79 -25.99 1.84
N GLN A 652 26.68 -24.69 1.55
CA GLN A 652 26.54 -23.66 2.59
C GLN A 652 25.30 -23.89 3.46
N GLN A 653 24.24 -24.48 2.89
CA GLN A 653 22.99 -24.77 3.61
C GLN A 653 22.94 -26.20 4.18
N ARG A 654 24.00 -27.00 4.05
CA ARG A 654 23.98 -28.43 4.37
C ARG A 654 23.55 -28.72 5.81
N VAL A 655 24.03 -27.94 6.78
CA VAL A 655 23.71 -28.11 8.20
C VAL A 655 22.20 -27.96 8.45
N ARG A 656 21.55 -27.00 7.77
CA ARG A 656 20.09 -26.81 7.84
C ARG A 656 19.36 -27.93 7.10
N LEU A 657 19.80 -28.26 5.88
CA LEU A 657 19.17 -29.27 5.05
C LEU A 657 19.14 -30.64 5.73
N GLN A 658 20.23 -31.04 6.40
CA GLN A 658 20.32 -32.33 7.11
C GLN A 658 19.36 -32.46 8.29
N LYS A 659 18.74 -31.38 8.76
CA LYS A 659 17.67 -31.45 9.77
C LYS A 659 16.35 -31.96 9.21
N ARG A 660 16.10 -31.77 7.90
CA ARG A 660 14.79 -32.06 7.29
C ARG A 660 14.83 -33.02 6.11
N PHE A 661 15.94 -33.07 5.38
CA PHE A 661 16.14 -33.91 4.21
C PHE A 661 17.12 -35.04 4.51
N THR A 662 16.87 -36.22 3.92
CA THR A 662 17.84 -37.30 3.91
C THR A 662 19.02 -36.97 2.99
N VAL A 663 20.12 -37.70 3.12
CA VAL A 663 21.30 -37.52 2.25
C VAL A 663 20.93 -37.72 0.78
N GLU A 664 20.08 -38.71 0.50
CA GLU A 664 19.60 -39.02 -0.85
C GLU A 664 18.74 -37.88 -1.41
N GLN A 665 17.89 -37.26 -0.58
CA GLN A 665 17.10 -36.11 -1.01
C GLN A 665 17.98 -34.88 -1.31
N ILE A 666 19.05 -34.66 -0.54
CA ILE A 666 20.02 -33.58 -0.80
C ILE A 666 20.75 -33.83 -2.13
N GLU A 667 21.20 -35.06 -2.39
CA GLU A 667 21.78 -35.42 -3.69
C GLU A 667 20.76 -35.30 -4.84
N GLN A 668 19.48 -35.59 -4.56
CA GLN A 668 18.41 -35.44 -5.53
C GLN A 668 18.15 -33.97 -5.88
N ILE A 669 18.31 -33.02 -4.95
CA ILE A 669 18.25 -31.57 -5.26
C ILE A 669 19.31 -31.23 -6.32
N GLU A 670 20.55 -31.69 -6.14
CA GLU A 670 21.61 -31.49 -7.12
C GLU A 670 21.31 -32.17 -8.47
N ALA A 671 20.80 -33.40 -8.45
CA ALA A 671 20.40 -34.11 -9.65
C ALA A 671 19.27 -33.37 -10.41
N GLN A 672 18.29 -32.82 -9.70
CA GLN A 672 17.21 -32.02 -10.29
C GLN A 672 17.75 -30.73 -10.93
N HIS A 673 18.74 -30.07 -10.31
CA HIS A 673 19.42 -28.94 -10.94
C HIS A 673 20.13 -29.34 -12.25
N ARG A 674 20.89 -30.45 -12.25
CA ARG A 674 21.51 -30.97 -13.49
C ARG A 674 20.50 -31.30 -14.57
N ASN A 675 19.35 -31.88 -14.20
CA ASN A 675 18.25 -32.17 -15.12
C ASN A 675 17.64 -30.89 -15.71
N LEU A 676 17.37 -29.86 -14.90
CA LEU A 676 16.87 -28.56 -15.36
C LEU A 676 17.83 -27.92 -16.39
N ARG A 677 19.13 -27.94 -16.11
CA ARG A 677 20.17 -27.44 -17.03
C ARG A 677 20.17 -28.20 -18.36
N THR A 678 20.07 -29.53 -18.28
CA THR A 678 20.09 -30.41 -19.46
C THR A 678 18.83 -30.20 -20.31
N ALA A 679 17.66 -30.11 -19.69
CA ALA A 679 16.40 -29.82 -20.38
C ALA A 679 16.45 -28.46 -21.08
N TYR A 680 16.97 -27.41 -20.41
CA TYR A 680 17.15 -26.10 -21.04
C TYR A 680 18.09 -26.12 -22.26
N GLN A 681 19.13 -26.96 -22.24
CA GLN A 681 20.10 -27.05 -23.34
C GLN A 681 19.64 -27.90 -24.52
N LEU A 682 18.87 -28.96 -24.25
CA LEU A 682 18.50 -29.97 -25.25
C LEU A 682 17.07 -29.82 -25.77
N GLU A 683 16.17 -29.19 -25.03
CA GLU A 683 14.74 -29.13 -25.34
C GLU A 683 14.30 -27.69 -25.61
N GLU A 684 14.05 -27.37 -26.88
CA GLU A 684 13.75 -26.00 -27.34
C GLU A 684 12.50 -25.40 -26.64
N HIS A 685 11.48 -26.21 -26.39
CA HIS A 685 10.27 -25.75 -25.70
C HIS A 685 10.54 -25.32 -24.26
N VAL A 686 11.48 -25.98 -23.56
CA VAL A 686 11.88 -25.62 -22.18
C VAL A 686 12.68 -24.32 -22.20
N SER A 687 13.59 -24.14 -23.16
CA SER A 687 14.34 -22.88 -23.28
C SER A 687 13.41 -21.70 -23.59
N GLN A 688 12.49 -21.86 -24.53
CA GLN A 688 11.51 -20.81 -24.86
C GLN A 688 10.61 -20.47 -23.66
N GLN A 689 10.15 -21.50 -22.92
CA GLN A 689 9.37 -21.29 -21.69
C GLN A 689 10.16 -20.51 -20.63
N LEU A 690 11.42 -20.86 -20.39
CA LEU A 690 12.21 -20.20 -19.36
C LEU A 690 12.70 -18.81 -19.77
N ASP A 691 13.01 -18.58 -21.04
CA ASP A 691 13.49 -17.28 -21.54
C ASP A 691 12.35 -16.26 -21.69
N THR A 692 11.09 -16.70 -21.76
CA THR A 692 9.91 -15.80 -21.75
C THR A 692 9.52 -15.34 -20.34
N LEU A 693 10.08 -15.94 -19.28
CA LEU A 693 9.83 -15.49 -17.91
C LEU A 693 10.36 -14.07 -17.69
N SER A 694 9.46 -13.18 -17.25
CA SER A 694 9.82 -11.80 -16.90
C SER A 694 10.92 -11.77 -15.83
N THR A 695 11.79 -10.75 -15.88
CA THR A 695 12.71 -10.40 -14.78
C THR A 695 11.98 -10.05 -13.49
N SER A 696 10.67 -9.74 -13.58
CA SER A 696 9.77 -9.50 -12.46
C SER A 696 8.86 -10.70 -12.15
N ALA A 697 9.12 -11.91 -12.66
CA ALA A 697 8.27 -13.06 -12.35
C ALA A 697 8.32 -13.38 -10.84
N SER A 698 7.16 -13.66 -10.25
CA SER A 698 7.09 -14.15 -8.88
C SER A 698 7.61 -15.58 -8.78
N PHE A 699 8.01 -15.99 -7.57
CA PHE A 699 8.45 -17.36 -7.32
C PHE A 699 7.38 -18.39 -7.75
N SER A 700 6.10 -18.11 -7.46
CA SER A 700 4.99 -19.01 -7.77
C SER A 700 4.74 -19.13 -9.27
N GLU A 701 4.85 -18.02 -10.02
CA GLU A 701 4.74 -18.04 -11.49
C GLU A 701 5.88 -18.83 -12.13
N ALA A 702 7.12 -18.58 -11.69
CA ALA A 702 8.29 -19.22 -12.27
C ALA A 702 8.36 -20.74 -12.00
N TRP A 703 7.86 -21.18 -10.84
CA TRP A 703 7.86 -22.58 -10.40
C TRP A 703 6.49 -23.26 -10.49
N LYS A 704 5.55 -22.68 -11.26
CA LYS A 704 4.18 -23.21 -11.42
C LYS A 704 4.20 -24.64 -11.97
N ASP A 705 4.98 -24.86 -13.01
CA ASP A 705 5.18 -26.16 -13.61
C ASP A 705 6.24 -26.89 -12.79
N ARG A 706 5.79 -27.78 -11.89
CA ARG A 706 6.66 -28.59 -11.01
C ARG A 706 7.63 -29.52 -11.77
N ARG A 707 7.61 -29.46 -13.11
CA ARG A 707 8.38 -30.26 -14.03
C ARG A 707 8.87 -29.41 -15.19
N PHE A 708 10.11 -29.67 -15.62
CA PHE A 708 10.71 -29.09 -16.83
C PHE A 708 11.23 -30.24 -17.69
N GLY A 709 10.89 -30.26 -18.98
CA GLY A 709 11.24 -31.37 -19.89
C GLY A 709 10.73 -32.74 -19.39
N GLY A 710 9.55 -32.76 -18.75
CA GLY A 710 8.99 -33.97 -18.13
C GLY A 710 9.70 -34.45 -16.85
N LYS A 711 10.80 -33.82 -16.43
CA LYS A 711 11.57 -34.17 -15.22
C LYS A 711 11.02 -33.47 -13.98
N ASP A 712 10.89 -34.21 -12.88
CA ASP A 712 10.43 -33.67 -11.60
C ASP A 712 11.46 -32.74 -10.96
N CYS A 713 11.03 -31.55 -10.52
CA CYS A 713 11.89 -30.52 -9.92
C CYS A 713 11.37 -30.08 -8.54
N ARG A 714 10.63 -30.94 -7.83
CA ARG A 714 9.96 -30.57 -6.57
C ARG A 714 10.92 -30.22 -5.44
N LEU A 715 11.96 -31.04 -5.24
CA LEU A 715 12.94 -30.81 -4.17
C LEU A 715 13.81 -29.60 -4.47
N LEU A 716 14.18 -29.40 -5.74
CA LEU A 716 14.86 -28.18 -6.18
C LEU A 716 14.01 -26.94 -5.93
N ARG A 717 12.70 -27.01 -6.22
CA ARG A 717 11.76 -25.93 -5.92
C ARG A 717 11.67 -25.66 -4.42
N GLU A 718 11.55 -26.69 -3.57
CA GLU A 718 11.51 -26.53 -2.11
C GLU A 718 12.80 -25.89 -1.57
N PHE A 719 13.96 -26.31 -2.07
CA PHE A 719 15.24 -25.67 -1.76
C PHE A 719 15.26 -24.19 -2.15
N CYS A 720 14.90 -23.89 -3.41
CA CYS A 720 14.85 -22.53 -3.92
C CYS A 720 13.77 -21.68 -3.25
N GLY A 721 12.69 -22.27 -2.75
CA GLY A 721 11.59 -21.60 -2.06
C GLY A 721 12.04 -20.97 -0.74
N ALA A 722 12.80 -21.69 0.07
CA ALA A 722 13.37 -21.14 1.29
C ALA A 722 14.40 -20.03 1.00
N ILE A 723 15.24 -20.19 -0.04
CA ILE A 723 16.15 -19.11 -0.48
C ILE A 723 15.35 -17.88 -0.91
N ALA A 724 14.29 -18.07 -1.70
CA ALA A 724 13.41 -17.00 -2.14
C ALA A 724 12.69 -16.31 -0.97
N SER A 725 12.42 -17.03 0.13
CA SER A 725 11.86 -16.43 1.35
C SER A 725 12.79 -15.41 2.00
N ALA A 726 14.12 -15.58 1.86
CA ALA A 726 15.10 -14.62 2.36
C ALA A 726 15.27 -13.39 1.44
N ALA A 727 14.78 -13.45 0.20
CA ALA A 727 14.92 -12.36 -0.76
C ALA A 727 13.89 -11.24 -0.54
N SER A 728 14.31 -9.99 -0.74
CA SER A 728 13.43 -8.84 -0.80
C SER A 728 12.74 -8.81 -2.17
N THR A 729 11.57 -9.44 -2.27
CA THR A 729 10.83 -9.49 -3.54
C THR A 729 10.26 -8.12 -3.90
N PRO A 730 10.43 -7.61 -5.14
CA PRO A 730 9.83 -6.36 -5.61
C PRO A 730 8.29 -6.43 -5.75
N ASN A 731 7.71 -7.64 -5.65
CA ASN A 731 6.31 -7.92 -5.98
C ASN A 731 5.52 -8.59 -4.84
N SER A 732 5.97 -8.51 -3.59
CA SER A 732 4.93 -8.51 -2.54
C SER A 732 4.17 -7.22 -2.80
N PRO A 733 2.85 -7.24 -3.02
CA PRO A 733 2.08 -6.02 -3.17
C PRO A 733 2.27 -5.17 -1.90
N SER A 734 3.25 -4.27 -1.94
CA SER A 734 3.17 -2.99 -1.26
C SER A 734 2.02 -2.14 -1.82
N SER A 735 1.20 -2.69 -2.74
CA SER A 735 -0.13 -2.18 -3.07
C SER A 735 -1.19 -2.42 -1.98
N GLY A 736 -0.81 -2.99 -0.84
CA GLY A 736 -1.68 -3.17 0.32
C GLY A 736 -1.24 -2.32 1.50
N ALA A 737 0.01 -2.42 1.94
CA ALA A 737 0.46 -1.93 3.24
C ALA A 737 0.04 -0.47 3.56
N GLU A 738 0.41 0.55 2.79
CA GLU A 738 0.00 1.93 3.15
C GLU A 738 -1.51 2.19 3.02
N ALA A 739 -2.23 1.43 2.17
CA ALA A 739 -3.68 1.52 2.03
C ALA A 739 -4.46 0.66 3.06
N GLU A 740 -3.90 -0.46 3.52
CA GLU A 740 -4.42 -1.38 4.54
C GLU A 740 -4.08 -0.92 5.95
N PHE A 741 -3.01 -0.13 6.13
CA PHE A 741 -2.59 0.46 7.41
C PHE A 741 -3.14 1.87 7.66
N SER A 742 -4.09 2.34 6.85
CA SER A 742 -4.91 3.50 7.20
C SER A 742 -5.88 3.11 8.32
N LEU A 743 -5.36 2.84 9.53
CA LEU A 743 -6.14 2.63 10.73
C LEU A 743 -7.00 3.87 10.94
N ILE A 744 -8.28 3.76 10.60
CA ILE A 744 -9.22 4.88 10.64
C ILE A 744 -9.30 5.36 12.09
N ASN A 745 -8.68 6.50 12.38
CA ASN A 745 -8.79 7.23 13.64
C ASN A 745 -8.38 6.46 14.91
N TRP A 746 -7.20 5.84 14.93
CA TRP A 746 -6.65 5.33 16.19
C TRP A 746 -6.28 6.50 17.13
N ARG A 747 -7.00 6.65 18.25
CA ARG A 747 -6.92 7.82 19.15
C ARG A 747 -5.88 7.70 20.29
N ARG A 748 -5.20 6.57 20.46
CA ARG A 748 -4.22 6.34 21.54
C ARG A 748 -2.83 6.02 21.00
N SER A 749 -1.78 6.39 21.71
CA SER A 749 -0.43 5.86 21.41
C SER A 749 -0.44 4.37 21.75
N PRO A 750 -0.22 3.48 20.78
CA PRO A 750 -0.51 2.06 20.93
C PRO A 750 0.38 1.44 22.01
N PHE A 751 1.65 1.82 22.03
CA PHE A 751 2.60 1.16 22.92
C PHE A 751 2.75 1.79 24.31
N GLY A 752 2.16 2.95 24.63
CA GLY A 752 2.33 3.61 25.94
C GLY A 752 3.77 3.48 26.51
N LEU A 753 3.92 2.89 27.70
CA LEU A 753 5.21 2.39 28.23
C LEU A 753 5.46 0.88 27.99
N SER A 754 4.48 0.17 27.43
CA SER A 754 4.48 -1.27 27.14
C SER A 754 5.39 -1.65 25.96
N LEU A 755 5.87 -2.91 25.96
CA LEU A 755 6.59 -3.51 24.85
C LEU A 755 5.68 -3.97 23.69
N ILE A 756 4.36 -4.02 23.91
CA ILE A 756 3.35 -4.55 22.99
C ILE A 756 2.04 -3.76 23.18
N ASP A 757 1.23 -3.66 22.13
CA ASP A 757 -0.17 -3.22 22.21
C ASP A 757 -1.08 -4.38 21.80
N PHE A 758 -1.88 -4.90 22.73
CA PHE A 758 -2.78 -6.02 22.42
C PHE A 758 -3.83 -5.69 21.35
N SER A 759 -4.28 -4.44 21.29
CA SER A 759 -5.23 -4.01 20.27
C SER A 759 -4.60 -3.98 18.89
N LEU A 760 -3.35 -3.52 18.77
CA LEU A 760 -2.60 -3.61 17.51
C LEU A 760 -2.40 -5.07 17.09
N GLU A 761 -1.98 -5.93 18.02
CA GLU A 761 -1.82 -7.36 17.79
C GLU A 761 -3.14 -8.00 17.33
N ALA A 762 -4.26 -7.64 17.98
CA ALA A 762 -5.59 -8.11 17.59
C ALA A 762 -5.95 -7.68 16.16
N ILE A 763 -5.64 -6.46 15.76
CA ILE A 763 -5.86 -5.97 14.40
C ILE A 763 -5.01 -6.77 13.39
N LEU A 764 -3.70 -6.86 13.62
CA LEU A 764 -2.77 -7.53 12.71
C LEU A 764 -3.10 -9.02 12.57
N HIS A 765 -3.40 -9.71 13.68
CA HIS A 765 -3.86 -11.10 13.65
C HIS A 765 -5.25 -11.27 13.00
N ALA A 766 -6.18 -10.35 13.22
CA ALA A 766 -7.49 -10.41 12.58
C ALA A 766 -7.40 -10.25 11.05
N GLN A 767 -6.53 -9.36 10.56
CA GLN A 767 -6.26 -9.15 9.12
C GLN A 767 -5.77 -10.43 8.44
N GLN A 768 -4.84 -11.16 9.08
CA GLN A 768 -4.29 -12.39 8.51
C GLN A 768 -5.09 -13.67 8.81
N TYR A 769 -6.09 -13.63 9.70
CA TYR A 769 -6.81 -14.81 10.18
C TYR A 769 -7.39 -15.66 9.04
N ARG A 770 -8.03 -15.03 8.05
CA ARG A 770 -8.63 -15.73 6.91
C ARG A 770 -7.58 -16.39 6.04
N THR A 771 -6.46 -15.72 5.80
CA THR A 771 -5.37 -16.22 4.96
C THR A 771 -4.65 -17.39 5.63
N LEU A 772 -4.38 -17.30 6.94
CA LEU A 772 -3.82 -18.38 7.73
C LEU A 772 -4.75 -19.60 7.80
N SER A 773 -6.07 -19.38 7.95
CA SER A 773 -7.04 -20.48 8.05
C SER A 773 -7.00 -21.41 6.82
N ARG A 774 -6.68 -20.89 5.63
CA ARG A 774 -6.53 -21.68 4.40
C ARG A 774 -5.35 -22.66 4.46
N LEU A 775 -4.33 -22.40 5.29
CA LEU A 775 -3.20 -23.33 5.48
C LEU A 775 -3.57 -24.58 6.28
N ARG A 776 -4.70 -24.56 7.00
CA ARG A 776 -5.20 -25.73 7.77
C ARG A 776 -6.03 -26.68 6.92
N GLU A 777 -6.56 -26.19 5.80
CA GLU A 777 -7.37 -26.95 4.84
C GLU A 777 -6.50 -27.73 3.84
N CYS A 778 -5.18 -27.58 3.91
CA CYS A 778 -4.16 -28.22 3.07
C CYS A 778 -3.21 -29.09 3.91
#